data_AF-A0A532TTA6-F1
#
_entry.id   AF-A0A532TTA6-F1
#
_cell.length_a   1.000
_cell.length_b   1.000
_cell.length_c   1.000
_cell.angle_alpha   90.00
_cell.angle_beta   90.00
_cell.angle_gamma   90.00
#
_symmetry.space_group_name_H-M   'P 1'
#
loop_
_entity.id
_entity.type
_entity.pdbx_description
1 polymer ?
#
loop_
_entity_poly.entity_id
_entity_poly.type
_entity_poly.pdbx_seq_one_letter_code
_entity_poly.pdbx_strand_id
1 'polypeptide(L)'
;MTIYGKQDANRITVKERRIAICPHFGCSYLKKVKPLKFGILGLHKYPKCSKHGLPLVFIDEFIGNFITAVNACLYDKGGLPPEKLTSIIKIVSPDDLKSFINGWMHCNPIGRGAQLVSQYLDGLSKAYMKLLSRKQKKSLQNKPTNKNNRYKMLRKGLNSISIEYANFLKELRTKSNTFYELKELRSLSGITNEFLKAWLKDQLKDIKNPKFVMTEESLRLNESLTLVKQHYDMILQSGTCLTLMGKLPKIVNKVIPAFELFSAYYEFLESGLCSETTNIDIQKIFEKQQESSNLFKADSLDHKQTDIISPKMFGLDNNNCEKRYTAKNFMDEIMEELNNYPKEMYVLNPSRVRREHSGCTLKDISKIWGHYDGYISEKLRYHEENPNFILPNKNLKELKTNLKECFGNKANHCYGLIDSHGSGHISFNTLIKNLQIEIGKFSKNVNTTLEDLALIFGYGYGMMSYIRQHDKYVLSKERISLIKTNIKLLLGPKANNFLKICEKYVKKNPDLPDYANQKYTITNPNLFHNIYENNEIMYWFGWLCSDGWVSQAGNTHYQIQLKLKREDRIIVERFANAIGYDQERIFDEIYLAENDNGEIKPTYSSRVMFGCKPMWYDLKKLGIFDFKNSEKVPRIIKQLINKAKLKSPFGQLISSKEGRLALNFLMGFYDGDGNYRGGMSARILNTKKTFLEEIVDLFDIPNKVNINSKYSIDKKTYKIIWKTGYQLHLGTDLFNQMLLSYENSLQRKRPENYKKF
;
A
#
# COMPACT_ATOMS: atom_id res chain seq x y z
N MET A 1 7.35 -26.50 14.28
CA MET A 1 7.94 -26.82 15.60
C MET A 1 7.06 -27.82 16.34
N THR A 2 7.56 -29.01 16.66
CA THR A 2 6.93 -29.91 17.63
C THR A 2 8.02 -30.50 18.51
N ILE A 3 8.71 -29.64 19.26
CA ILE A 3 9.46 -30.07 20.44
C ILE A 3 8.47 -30.06 21.61
N TYR A 4 7.39 -30.85 21.49
CA TYR A 4 6.78 -31.39 22.70
C TYR A 4 7.76 -32.47 23.16
N GLY A 5 8.81 -32.05 23.88
CA GLY A 5 9.58 -32.95 24.72
C GLY A 5 8.56 -33.81 25.45
N LYS A 6 8.71 -35.13 25.37
CA LYS A 6 7.73 -36.12 25.83
C LYS A 6 7.15 -35.66 27.17
N GLN A 7 6.01 -34.96 27.15
CA GLN A 7 5.22 -34.79 28.35
C GLN A 7 4.76 -36.20 28.62
N ASP A 8 5.42 -36.86 29.57
CA ASP A 8 4.98 -38.13 30.10
C ASP A 8 3.68 -37.81 30.81
N ALA A 9 2.58 -37.80 30.03
CA ALA A 9 1.23 -37.76 30.53
C ALA A 9 1.18 -38.74 31.70
N ASN A 10 0.65 -38.32 32.84
CA ASN A 10 0.67 -39.14 34.03
C ASN A 10 -0.16 -40.40 33.75
N ARG A 11 0.53 -41.46 33.31
CA ARG A 11 -0.01 -42.65 32.62
C ARG A 11 -0.66 -43.64 33.59
N ILE A 12 -0.52 -43.38 34.88
CA ILE A 12 -0.78 -44.35 35.93
C ILE A 12 -2.09 -43.98 36.63
N THR A 13 -3.08 -44.88 36.54
CA THR A 13 -4.35 -44.93 37.29
C THR A 13 -5.44 -43.91 36.95
N VAL A 14 -6.12 -44.12 35.82
CA VAL A 14 -7.42 -43.47 35.58
C VAL A 14 -8.55 -44.50 35.71
N LYS A 15 -9.27 -44.48 36.84
CA LYS A 15 -10.46 -45.33 37.11
C LYS A 15 -11.77 -44.77 36.53
N GLU A 16 -11.78 -43.54 36.02
CA GLU A 16 -12.99 -42.83 35.57
C GLU A 16 -12.86 -42.23 34.15
N ARG A 17 -13.99 -41.93 33.49
CA ARG A 17 -13.98 -41.27 32.16
C ARG A 17 -13.49 -39.83 32.28
N ARG A 18 -12.60 -39.41 31.36
CA ARG A 18 -12.07 -38.04 31.26
C ARG A 18 -12.28 -37.48 29.85
N ILE A 19 -12.08 -36.17 29.68
CA ILE A 19 -11.98 -35.55 28.35
C ILE A 19 -10.52 -35.15 28.15
N ALA A 20 -9.96 -35.57 27.03
CA ALA A 20 -8.61 -35.25 26.60
C ALA A 20 -8.66 -34.34 25.36
N ILE A 21 -7.65 -33.49 25.22
CA ILE A 21 -7.49 -32.50 24.16
C ILE A 21 -6.14 -32.69 23.47
N CYS A 22 -6.03 -32.26 22.22
CA CYS A 22 -4.73 -32.18 21.56
C CYS A 22 -3.83 -31.15 22.29
N PRO A 23 -2.56 -31.48 22.59
CA PRO A 23 -1.67 -30.57 23.31
C PRO A 23 -1.25 -29.35 22.48
N HIS A 24 -1.37 -29.40 21.15
CA HIS A 24 -1.12 -28.26 20.27
C HIS A 24 -2.19 -27.17 20.48
N PHE A 25 -1.77 -25.99 20.94
CA PHE A 25 -2.69 -24.88 21.27
C PHE A 25 -3.56 -24.51 20.06
N GLY A 26 -4.83 -24.21 20.31
CA GLY A 26 -5.79 -23.88 19.26
C GLY A 26 -6.37 -25.07 18.49
N CYS A 27 -5.88 -26.29 18.71
CA CYS A 27 -6.49 -27.47 18.15
C CYS A 27 -7.83 -27.78 18.85
N SER A 28 -8.93 -27.74 18.11
CA SER A 28 -10.27 -28.04 18.63
C SER A 28 -10.56 -29.55 18.79
N TYR A 29 -9.58 -30.42 18.59
CA TYR A 29 -9.78 -31.87 18.70
C TYR A 29 -9.83 -32.30 20.16
N LEU A 30 -11.03 -32.63 20.63
CA LEU A 30 -11.29 -33.18 21.95
C LEU A 30 -11.90 -34.58 21.82
N LYS A 31 -11.54 -35.48 22.74
CA LYS A 31 -12.10 -36.81 22.80
C LYS A 31 -12.35 -37.24 24.23
N LYS A 32 -13.49 -37.90 24.46
CA LYS A 32 -13.78 -38.56 25.73
C LYS A 32 -13.03 -39.87 25.82
N VAL A 33 -12.12 -39.98 26.78
CA VAL A 33 -11.26 -41.15 26.97
C VAL A 33 -11.83 -42.02 28.09
N LYS A 34 -11.91 -43.33 27.82
CA LYS A 34 -12.36 -44.33 28.80
C LYS A 34 -11.17 -44.72 29.70
N PRO A 35 -11.43 -45.10 30.97
CA PRO A 35 -10.38 -45.63 31.85
C PRO A 35 -9.72 -46.86 31.21
N LEU A 36 -8.40 -46.97 31.34
CA LEU A 36 -7.65 -48.15 30.91
C LEU A 36 -8.04 -49.32 31.83
N LYS A 37 -8.60 -50.39 31.25
CA LYS A 37 -8.76 -51.65 31.99
C LYS A 37 -7.37 -52.31 32.01
N PHE A 38 -6.80 -52.52 33.19
CA PHE A 38 -5.59 -53.32 33.37
C PHE A 38 -5.92 -54.77 33.02
N GLY A 39 -5.90 -55.11 31.73
CA GLY A 39 -5.86 -56.49 31.24
C GLY A 39 -4.40 -56.82 30.92
N ILE A 40 -3.96 -58.01 31.35
CA ILE A 40 -2.56 -58.45 31.47
C ILE A 40 -1.72 -58.37 30.18
N LEU A 41 -2.30 -58.07 29.00
CA LEU A 41 -1.56 -58.01 27.71
C LEU A 41 -1.93 -56.81 26.80
N GLY A 42 -2.56 -55.75 27.34
CA GLY A 42 -3.08 -54.65 26.51
C GLY A 42 -2.13 -53.47 26.28
N LEU A 43 -1.27 -53.52 25.26
CA LEU A 43 -0.58 -52.34 24.69
C LEU A 43 -1.58 -51.42 23.94
N HIS A 44 -2.56 -50.84 24.64
CA HIS A 44 -3.48 -49.90 24.02
C HIS A 44 -2.79 -48.57 23.71
N LYS A 45 -2.57 -48.27 22.42
CA LYS A 45 -2.11 -46.97 21.94
C LYS A 45 -3.08 -45.88 22.42
N TYR A 46 -2.56 -44.91 23.18
CA TYR A 46 -3.33 -43.75 23.64
C TYR A 46 -3.96 -43.02 22.44
N PRO A 47 -5.20 -42.50 22.54
CA PRO A 47 -5.80 -41.77 21.44
C PRO A 47 -4.90 -40.62 21.00
N LYS A 48 -4.72 -40.49 19.69
CA LYS A 48 -3.97 -39.41 19.07
C LYS A 48 -4.94 -38.40 18.44
N CYS A 49 -4.50 -37.15 18.34
CA CYS A 49 -5.18 -36.14 17.54
C CYS A 49 -5.20 -36.59 16.07
N SER A 50 -6.36 -36.52 15.42
CA SER A 50 -6.47 -36.89 14.00
C SER A 50 -5.76 -35.90 13.06
N LYS A 51 -5.57 -34.65 13.51
CA LYS A 51 -4.91 -33.59 12.74
C LYS A 51 -3.39 -33.60 12.90
N HIS A 52 -2.91 -33.74 14.14
CA HIS A 52 -1.49 -33.55 14.47
C HIS A 52 -0.75 -34.85 14.82
N GLY A 53 -1.45 -35.98 14.96
CA GLY A 53 -0.83 -37.25 15.37
C GLY A 53 -0.28 -37.30 16.81
N LEU A 54 -0.39 -36.19 17.56
CA LEU A 54 0.08 -36.08 18.94
C LEU A 54 -0.84 -36.85 19.90
N PRO A 55 -0.29 -37.54 20.93
CA PRO A 55 -1.10 -38.10 22.01
C PRO A 55 -1.95 -37.02 22.67
N LEU A 56 -3.23 -37.32 22.95
CA LEU A 56 -4.06 -36.37 23.68
C LEU A 56 -3.59 -36.25 25.14
N VAL A 57 -3.80 -35.09 25.75
CA VAL A 57 -3.53 -34.80 27.16
C VAL A 57 -4.84 -34.49 27.88
N PHE A 58 -4.93 -34.73 29.19
CA PHE A 58 -6.17 -34.39 29.89
C PHE A 58 -6.33 -32.87 30.02
N ILE A 59 -7.58 -32.41 30.01
CA ILE A 59 -7.86 -30.96 30.02
C ILE A 59 -7.34 -30.28 31.29
N ASP A 60 -7.39 -30.96 32.44
CA ASP A 60 -6.86 -30.44 33.70
C ASP A 60 -5.33 -30.34 33.74
N GLU A 61 -4.62 -31.04 32.83
CA GLU A 61 -3.17 -30.94 32.65
C GLU A 61 -2.81 -29.88 31.60
N PHE A 62 -3.56 -29.86 30.50
CA PHE A 62 -3.37 -28.93 29.38
C PHE A 62 -3.55 -27.47 29.79
N ILE A 63 -4.59 -27.19 30.57
CA ILE A 63 -5.03 -25.81 30.82
C ILE A 63 -4.00 -25.00 31.62
N GLY A 64 -3.29 -25.65 32.56
CA GLY A 64 -2.20 -25.02 33.31
C GLY A 64 -1.08 -24.58 32.37
N ASN A 65 -0.57 -25.48 31.53
CA ASN A 65 0.47 -25.16 30.56
C ASN A 65 0.06 -24.04 29.60
N PHE A 66 -1.21 -24.05 29.17
CA PHE A 66 -1.74 -22.97 28.33
C PHE A 66 -1.74 -21.62 29.05
N ILE A 67 -2.18 -21.55 30.30
CA ILE A 67 -2.14 -20.29 31.08
C ILE A 67 -0.70 -19.86 31.36
N THR A 68 0.21 -20.78 31.67
CA THR A 68 1.64 -20.50 31.81
C THR A 68 2.20 -19.85 30.54
N ALA A 69 1.89 -20.41 29.37
CA ALA A 69 2.30 -19.85 28.08
C ALA A 69 1.71 -18.46 27.80
N VAL A 70 0.42 -18.27 28.13
CA VAL A 70 -0.25 -16.97 28.03
C VAL A 70 0.45 -15.94 28.92
N ASN A 71 0.73 -16.28 30.18
CA ASN A 71 1.38 -15.37 31.12
C ASN A 71 2.81 -15.03 30.68
N ALA A 72 3.56 -16.00 30.16
CA ALA A 72 4.86 -15.76 29.55
C ALA A 72 4.73 -14.78 28.36
N CYS A 73 3.74 -14.94 27.50
CA CYS A 73 3.51 -14.01 26.40
C CYS A 73 3.15 -12.60 26.88
N LEU A 74 2.17 -12.45 27.78
CA LEU A 74 1.62 -11.15 28.17
C LEU A 74 2.56 -10.33 29.05
N TYR A 75 3.36 -10.99 29.89
CA TYR A 75 4.18 -10.33 30.91
C TYR A 75 5.69 -10.47 30.69
N ASP A 76 6.13 -11.01 29.55
CA ASP A 76 7.55 -11.00 29.20
C ASP A 76 8.11 -9.58 29.07
N LYS A 77 9.38 -9.37 29.43
CA LYS A 77 10.08 -8.07 29.31
C LYS A 77 10.11 -7.52 27.89
N GLY A 78 9.98 -8.36 26.86
CA GLY A 78 9.77 -7.94 25.48
C GLY A 78 8.47 -7.13 25.27
N GLY A 79 7.58 -7.11 26.26
CA GLY A 79 6.39 -6.25 26.32
C GLY A 79 6.66 -4.80 26.73
N LEU A 80 7.84 -4.48 27.27
CA LEU A 80 8.24 -3.11 27.54
C LEU A 80 8.37 -2.30 26.24
N PRO A 81 8.14 -0.98 26.27
CA PRO A 81 8.33 -0.15 25.08
C PRO A 81 9.80 -0.21 24.65
N PRO A 82 10.10 -0.34 23.34
CA PRO A 82 11.47 -0.40 22.86
C PRO A 82 12.32 0.79 23.34
N GLU A 83 13.55 0.52 23.78
CA GLU A 83 14.44 1.57 24.33
C GLU A 83 14.70 2.71 23.32
N LYS A 84 14.82 2.35 22.03
CA LYS A 84 14.94 3.34 20.95
C LYS A 84 13.69 4.22 20.85
N LEU A 85 12.50 3.65 21.05
CA LEU A 85 11.23 4.38 20.98
C LEU A 85 11.08 5.34 22.17
N THR A 86 11.32 4.86 23.39
CA THR A 86 11.24 5.71 24.60
C THR A 86 12.25 6.86 24.56
N SER A 87 13.47 6.60 24.09
CA SER A 87 14.52 7.62 23.95
C SER A 87 14.11 8.72 22.97
N ILE A 88 13.46 8.37 21.86
CA ILE A 88 13.00 9.38 20.91
C ILE A 88 11.82 10.17 21.45
N ILE A 89 10.83 9.52 22.08
CA ILE A 89 9.67 10.21 22.68
C ILE A 89 10.12 11.23 23.71
N LYS A 90 11.10 10.87 24.54
CA LYS A 90 11.70 11.81 25.48
C LYS A 90 12.24 13.07 24.81
N ILE A 91 12.90 12.92 23.66
CA ILE A 91 13.50 14.04 22.94
C ILE A 91 12.42 14.90 22.28
N VAL A 92 11.45 14.29 21.60
CA VAL A 92 10.46 15.01 20.80
C VAL A 92 9.29 15.56 21.62
N SER A 93 8.98 14.92 22.76
CA SER A 93 7.83 15.25 23.61
C SER A 93 8.09 14.75 25.05
N PRO A 94 9.04 15.38 25.78
CA PRO A 94 9.44 14.93 27.12
C PRO A 94 8.27 14.84 28.10
N ASP A 95 7.31 15.78 28.02
CA ASP A 95 6.13 15.82 28.88
C ASP A 95 5.18 14.62 28.66
N ASP A 96 5.23 14.01 27.46
CA ASP A 96 4.43 12.83 27.13
C ASP A 96 5.07 11.52 27.60
N LEU A 97 6.36 11.49 27.95
CA LEU A 97 7.08 10.23 28.19
C LEU A 97 6.40 9.36 29.27
N LYS A 98 5.99 9.98 30.37
CA LYS A 98 5.31 9.28 31.46
C LYS A 98 3.94 8.74 31.05
N SER A 99 3.13 9.57 30.39
CA SER A 99 1.83 9.14 29.86
C SER A 99 1.97 8.09 28.76
N PHE A 100 3.04 8.13 27.95
CA PHE A 100 3.37 7.13 26.96
C PHE A 100 3.69 5.78 27.60
N ILE A 101 4.58 5.72 28.59
CA ILE A 101 4.94 4.47 29.27
C ILE A 101 3.72 3.88 29.97
N ASN A 102 2.96 4.68 30.73
CA ASN A 102 1.73 4.22 31.38
C ASN A 102 0.69 3.72 30.37
N GLY A 103 0.47 4.48 29.28
CA GLY A 103 -0.43 4.08 28.20
C GLY A 103 0.02 2.79 27.51
N TRP A 104 1.31 2.63 27.27
CA TRP A 104 1.90 1.43 26.68
C TRP A 104 1.65 0.20 27.56
N MET A 105 1.97 0.30 28.85
CA MET A 105 1.77 -0.79 29.81
C MET A 105 0.29 -1.15 29.99
N HIS A 106 -0.60 -0.16 29.95
CA HIS A 106 -2.05 -0.38 29.91
C HIS A 106 -2.50 -1.15 28.67
N CYS A 107 -1.97 -0.79 27.49
CA CYS A 107 -2.33 -1.42 26.23
C CYS A 107 -1.65 -2.77 26.00
N ASN A 108 -0.58 -3.08 26.74
CA ASN A 108 0.29 -4.22 26.48
C ASN A 108 -0.45 -5.58 26.50
N PRO A 109 -1.27 -5.92 27.50
CA PRO A 109 -1.98 -7.21 27.49
C PRO A 109 -2.92 -7.38 26.28
N ILE A 110 -3.58 -6.29 25.85
CA ILE A 110 -4.49 -6.30 24.70
C ILE A 110 -3.71 -6.43 23.38
N GLY A 111 -2.64 -5.64 23.23
CA GLY A 111 -1.72 -5.71 22.10
C GLY A 111 -1.08 -7.09 21.93
N ARG A 112 -0.89 -7.80 23.05
CA ARG A 112 -0.30 -9.15 23.12
C ARG A 112 -1.31 -10.30 23.15
N GLY A 113 -2.59 -10.02 22.91
CA GLY A 113 -3.58 -11.06 22.63
C GLY A 113 -4.38 -11.58 23.83
N ALA A 114 -4.44 -10.89 24.97
CA ALA A 114 -5.23 -11.31 26.12
C ALA A 114 -6.72 -11.59 25.78
N GLN A 115 -7.29 -10.86 24.82
CA GLN A 115 -8.65 -11.07 24.29
C GLN A 115 -8.87 -12.46 23.68
N LEU A 116 -7.81 -13.09 23.14
CA LEU A 116 -7.88 -14.42 22.53
C LEU A 116 -8.09 -15.52 23.57
N VAL A 117 -7.59 -15.30 24.79
CA VAL A 117 -7.67 -16.24 25.92
C VAL A 117 -9.14 -16.47 26.30
N SER A 118 -9.91 -15.39 26.44
CA SER A 118 -11.34 -15.46 26.76
C SER A 118 -12.13 -16.23 25.70
N GLN A 119 -11.90 -15.92 24.41
CA GLN A 119 -12.56 -16.59 23.28
C GLN A 119 -12.22 -18.08 23.24
N TYR A 120 -10.96 -18.43 23.51
CA TYR A 120 -10.51 -19.80 23.51
C TYR A 120 -11.13 -20.61 24.66
N LEU A 121 -11.11 -20.07 25.88
CA LEU A 121 -11.61 -20.77 27.06
C LEU A 121 -13.14 -20.97 27.00
N ASP A 122 -13.87 -20.00 26.45
CA ASP A 122 -15.30 -20.17 26.15
C ASP A 122 -15.54 -21.26 25.09
N GLY A 123 -14.79 -21.21 23.98
CA GLY A 123 -14.84 -22.24 22.94
C GLY A 123 -14.52 -23.64 23.48
N LEU A 124 -13.50 -23.75 24.32
CA LEU A 124 -13.08 -24.97 24.98
C LEU A 124 -14.15 -25.50 25.92
N SER A 125 -14.74 -24.64 26.77
CA SER A 125 -15.83 -25.00 27.67
C SER A 125 -17.06 -25.50 26.89
N LYS A 126 -17.44 -24.82 25.80
CA LYS A 126 -18.53 -25.25 24.90
C LYS A 126 -18.24 -26.61 24.26
N ALA A 127 -17.03 -26.83 23.75
CA ALA A 127 -16.61 -28.11 23.18
C ALA A 127 -16.62 -29.23 24.24
N TYR A 128 -16.15 -28.94 25.45
CA TYR A 128 -16.20 -29.84 26.59
C TYR A 128 -17.64 -30.29 26.88
N MET A 129 -18.56 -29.33 26.98
CA MET A 129 -19.98 -29.58 27.27
C MET A 129 -20.65 -30.38 26.15
N LYS A 130 -20.27 -30.20 24.88
CA LYS A 130 -20.81 -31.00 23.76
C LYS A 130 -20.50 -32.50 23.87
N LEU A 131 -19.39 -32.88 24.50
CA LEU A 131 -18.99 -34.28 24.68
C LEU A 131 -19.69 -34.99 25.86
N LEU A 132 -20.49 -34.26 26.63
CA LEU A 132 -21.23 -34.78 27.79
C LEU A 132 -22.65 -35.22 27.40
N SER A 133 -23.10 -36.36 27.93
CA SER A 133 -24.49 -36.78 27.76
C SER A 133 -25.45 -35.90 28.58
N ARG A 134 -26.75 -35.90 28.24
CA ARG A 134 -27.76 -35.16 29.00
C ARG A 134 -27.74 -35.50 30.50
N LYS A 135 -27.58 -36.79 30.85
CA LYS A 135 -27.46 -37.25 32.26
C LYS A 135 -26.22 -36.68 32.95
N GLN A 136 -25.09 -36.61 32.24
CA GLN A 136 -23.86 -36.04 32.79
C GLN A 136 -23.98 -34.54 33.00
N LYS A 137 -24.56 -33.80 32.05
CA LYS A 137 -24.81 -32.35 32.18
C LYS A 137 -25.66 -32.04 33.41
N LYS A 138 -26.80 -32.73 33.57
CA LYS A 138 -27.67 -32.59 34.76
C LYS A 138 -26.91 -32.90 36.05
N SER A 139 -26.11 -33.96 36.05
CA SER A 139 -25.33 -34.35 37.24
C SER A 139 -24.20 -33.38 37.58
N LEU A 140 -23.66 -32.61 36.62
CA LEU A 140 -22.65 -31.58 36.89
C LEU A 140 -23.28 -30.28 37.43
N GLN A 141 -24.52 -29.97 37.04
CA GLN A 141 -25.26 -28.80 37.54
C GLN A 141 -25.70 -28.96 39.01
N ASN A 142 -26.00 -30.19 39.43
CA ASN A 142 -26.40 -30.45 40.82
C ASN A 142 -25.21 -30.35 41.78
N LYS A 143 -25.42 -29.76 42.98
CA LYS A 143 -24.43 -29.76 44.06
C LYS A 143 -23.99 -31.21 44.34
N PRO A 144 -22.69 -31.47 44.53
CA PRO A 144 -22.21 -32.83 44.76
C PRO A 144 -22.76 -33.31 46.11
N THR A 145 -23.55 -34.37 46.11
CA THR A 145 -23.90 -35.10 47.34
C THR A 145 -22.87 -36.22 47.55
N ASN A 146 -22.59 -36.60 48.80
CA ASN A 146 -21.60 -37.65 49.14
C ASN A 146 -21.83 -38.99 48.40
N LYS A 147 -23.06 -39.26 47.94
CA LYS A 147 -23.42 -40.47 47.18
C LYS A 147 -23.23 -40.37 45.66
N ASN A 148 -22.95 -39.20 45.08
CA ASN A 148 -23.02 -38.98 43.62
C ASN A 148 -21.68 -38.57 42.97
N ASN A 149 -20.60 -39.25 43.36
CA ASN A 149 -19.23 -38.97 42.88
C ASN A 149 -18.91 -39.57 41.49
N ARG A 150 -19.90 -40.13 40.78
CA ARG A 150 -19.72 -40.92 39.55
C ARG A 150 -19.06 -40.16 38.39
N TYR A 151 -19.07 -38.83 38.42
CA TYR A 151 -18.48 -37.97 37.38
C TYR A 151 -17.43 -37.01 37.95
N LYS A 152 -16.74 -37.40 39.03
CA LYS A 152 -15.72 -36.58 39.70
C LYS A 152 -14.72 -36.01 38.73
N MET A 153 -14.13 -36.86 37.88
CA MET A 153 -13.09 -36.41 36.95
C MET A 153 -13.61 -35.49 35.85
N LEU A 154 -14.85 -35.67 35.38
CA LEU A 154 -15.46 -34.76 34.39
C LEU A 154 -15.76 -33.40 35.02
N ARG A 155 -16.17 -33.38 36.29
CA ARG A 155 -16.33 -32.15 37.08
C ARG A 155 -14.98 -31.46 37.30
N LYS A 156 -13.94 -32.23 37.64
CA LYS A 156 -12.57 -31.72 37.81
C LYS A 156 -12.09 -30.99 36.55
N GLY A 157 -12.19 -31.60 35.36
CA GLY A 157 -11.75 -30.95 34.12
C GLY A 157 -12.49 -29.65 33.79
N LEU A 158 -13.81 -29.60 34.00
CA LEU A 158 -14.59 -28.37 33.81
C LEU A 158 -14.24 -27.31 34.87
N ASN A 159 -14.09 -27.72 36.14
CA ASN A 159 -13.66 -26.83 37.22
C ASN A 159 -12.26 -26.28 36.96
N SER A 160 -11.33 -27.07 36.42
CA SER A 160 -9.98 -26.61 36.05
C SER A 160 -10.05 -25.50 35.00
N ILE A 161 -10.88 -25.63 33.96
CA ILE A 161 -11.08 -24.53 32.99
C ILE A 161 -11.56 -23.25 33.70
N SER A 162 -12.58 -23.37 34.56
CA SER A 162 -13.14 -22.21 35.26
C SER A 162 -12.17 -21.58 36.26
N ILE A 163 -11.45 -22.40 37.03
CA ILE A 163 -10.49 -21.95 38.05
C ILE A 163 -9.31 -21.27 37.36
N GLU A 164 -8.71 -21.90 36.34
CA GLU A 164 -7.59 -21.30 35.62
C GLU A 164 -7.98 -20.00 34.92
N TYR A 165 -9.20 -19.93 34.34
CA TYR A 165 -9.68 -18.68 33.76
C TYR A 165 -9.88 -17.58 34.82
N ALA A 166 -10.46 -17.93 35.98
CA ALA A 166 -10.63 -16.98 37.07
C ALA A 166 -9.28 -16.49 37.63
N ASN A 167 -8.30 -17.39 37.75
CA ASN A 167 -6.93 -17.08 38.15
C ASN A 167 -6.28 -16.14 37.14
N PHE A 168 -6.39 -16.43 35.85
CA PHE A 168 -5.90 -15.56 34.78
C PHE A 168 -6.51 -14.15 34.85
N LEU A 169 -7.83 -14.03 35.02
CA LEU A 169 -8.49 -12.72 35.14
C LEU A 169 -8.06 -11.97 36.40
N LYS A 170 -7.88 -12.68 37.51
CA LYS A 170 -7.36 -12.11 38.76
C LYS A 170 -5.94 -11.59 38.57
N GLU A 171 -5.06 -12.40 37.96
CA GLU A 171 -3.68 -12.04 37.69
C GLU A 171 -3.58 -10.85 36.73
N LEU A 172 -4.38 -10.83 35.67
CA LEU A 172 -4.49 -9.71 34.75
C LEU A 172 -4.83 -8.40 35.47
N ARG A 173 -5.80 -8.44 36.38
CA ARG A 173 -6.19 -7.28 37.19
C ARG A 173 -5.13 -6.89 38.22
N THR A 174 -4.49 -7.87 38.86
CA THR A 174 -3.44 -7.59 39.84
C THR A 174 -2.25 -6.93 39.16
N LYS A 175 -1.74 -7.52 38.07
CA LYS A 175 -0.60 -7.00 37.32
C LYS A 175 -0.89 -5.67 36.63
N SER A 176 -2.11 -5.44 36.15
CA SER A 176 -2.49 -4.14 35.60
C SER A 176 -2.35 -3.02 36.62
N ASN A 177 -2.71 -3.27 37.89
CA ASN A 177 -2.55 -2.30 38.97
C ASN A 177 -1.09 -2.11 39.39
N THR A 178 -0.23 -3.08 39.08
CA THR A 178 1.20 -3.03 39.39
C THR A 178 1.94 -2.18 38.35
N PHE A 179 1.67 -2.37 37.06
CA PHE A 179 2.48 -1.82 35.97
C PHE A 179 2.11 -0.40 35.50
N TYR A 180 0.92 0.11 35.82
CA TYR A 180 0.55 1.47 35.45
C TYR A 180 -0.43 2.09 36.45
N GLU A 181 -0.41 3.42 36.52
CA GLU A 181 -1.35 4.17 37.33
C GLU A 181 -2.53 4.65 36.48
N LEU A 182 -3.74 4.18 36.79
CA LEU A 182 -4.95 4.52 36.04
C LEU A 182 -5.19 6.04 35.97
N LYS A 183 -4.86 6.77 37.04
CA LYS A 183 -5.01 8.24 37.13
C LYS A 183 -4.03 9.00 36.23
N GLU A 184 -2.98 8.34 35.76
CA GLU A 184 -1.92 8.93 34.93
C GLU A 184 -2.08 8.62 33.44
N LEU A 185 -3.12 7.86 33.07
CA LEU A 185 -3.49 7.66 31.68
C LEU A 185 -4.05 8.96 31.11
N ARG A 186 -3.32 9.54 30.15
CA ARG A 186 -3.70 10.77 29.44
C ARG A 186 -3.56 10.55 27.94
N SER A 187 -4.30 11.33 27.15
CA SER A 187 -4.10 11.37 25.71
C SER A 187 -2.70 11.88 25.39
N LEU A 188 -1.99 11.17 24.51
CA LEU A 188 -0.71 11.62 23.99
C LEU A 188 -0.90 12.87 23.12
N SER A 189 0.09 13.76 23.07
CA SER A 189 0.07 14.92 22.20
C SER A 189 -0.03 14.54 20.72
N GLY A 190 -0.37 15.52 19.88
CA GLY A 190 -0.37 15.34 18.42
C GLY A 190 1.02 14.93 17.89
N ILE A 191 2.09 15.47 18.47
CA ILE A 191 3.47 15.21 18.06
C ILE A 191 3.83 13.74 18.32
N THR A 192 3.63 13.26 19.55
CA THR A 192 3.86 11.85 19.90
C THR A 192 3.02 10.91 19.04
N ASN A 193 1.75 11.25 18.78
CA ASN A 193 0.89 10.44 17.93
C ASN A 193 1.39 10.35 16.47
N GLU A 194 1.85 11.45 15.87
CA GLU A 194 2.45 11.43 14.54
C GLU A 194 3.77 10.64 14.50
N PHE A 195 4.57 10.75 15.56
CA PHE A 195 5.78 9.96 15.68
C PHE A 195 5.48 8.46 15.76
N LEU A 196 4.53 8.05 16.61
CA LEU A 196 4.09 6.66 16.71
C LEU A 196 3.52 6.12 15.39
N LYS A 197 2.79 6.94 14.62
CA LYS A 197 2.35 6.58 13.25
C LYS A 197 3.54 6.28 12.35
N ALA A 198 4.57 7.11 12.37
CA ALA A 198 5.77 6.94 11.56
C ALA A 198 6.55 5.68 11.97
N TRP A 199 6.84 5.55 13.27
CA TRP A 199 7.52 4.37 13.83
C TRP A 199 6.79 3.08 13.49
N LEU A 200 5.48 3.02 13.74
CA LEU A 200 4.66 1.87 13.42
C LEU A 200 4.70 1.56 11.92
N LYS A 201 4.58 2.57 11.05
CA LYS A 201 4.63 2.36 9.60
C LYS A 201 5.94 1.69 9.17
N ASP A 202 7.06 2.02 9.80
CA ASP A 202 8.35 1.41 9.49
C ASP A 202 8.43 -0.03 10.03
N GLN A 203 8.02 -0.28 11.27
CA GLN A 203 7.91 -1.66 11.80
C GLN A 203 7.01 -2.55 10.92
N LEU A 204 5.91 -1.99 10.41
CA LEU A 204 5.00 -2.68 9.51
C LEU A 204 5.59 -3.01 8.15
N LYS A 205 6.63 -2.30 7.69
CA LYS A 205 7.36 -2.67 6.47
C LYS A 205 8.25 -3.86 6.76
N ASP A 206 8.96 -3.84 7.89
CA ASP A 206 9.87 -4.91 8.29
C ASP A 206 9.12 -6.22 8.52
N ILE A 207 7.98 -6.17 9.23
CA ILE A 207 7.09 -7.33 9.45
C ILE A 207 6.56 -7.91 8.12
N LYS A 208 6.33 -7.08 7.10
CA LYS A 208 5.80 -7.51 5.80
C LYS A 208 6.88 -7.95 4.82
N ASN A 209 8.15 -7.77 5.16
CA ASN A 209 9.25 -8.13 4.29
C ASN A 209 9.32 -9.66 4.15
N PRO A 210 9.26 -10.23 2.93
CA PRO A 210 9.31 -11.68 2.71
C PRO A 210 10.55 -12.34 3.32
N LYS A 211 11.67 -11.61 3.43
CA LYS A 211 12.90 -12.09 4.09
C LYS A 211 12.72 -12.38 5.59
N PHE A 212 11.68 -11.81 6.19
CA PHE A 212 11.32 -11.98 7.59
C PHE A 212 10.06 -12.85 7.78
N VAL A 213 9.43 -13.32 6.70
CA VAL A 213 8.35 -14.31 6.81
C VAL A 213 9.01 -15.61 7.23
N MET A 214 8.90 -15.96 8.51
CA MET A 214 9.37 -17.23 9.02
C MET A 214 8.72 -18.36 8.22
N THR A 215 9.50 -18.97 7.35
CA THR A 215 9.07 -20.17 6.65
C THR A 215 9.37 -21.35 7.53
N GLU A 216 8.66 -22.46 7.33
CA GLU A 216 8.96 -23.72 8.00
C GLU A 216 10.41 -24.18 7.73
N GLU A 217 11.06 -23.63 6.70
CA GLU A 217 12.43 -23.86 6.27
C GLU A 217 13.46 -22.95 6.99
N SER A 218 13.16 -21.67 7.24
CA SER A 218 14.03 -20.79 8.06
C SER A 218 14.10 -21.25 9.52
N LEU A 219 13.00 -21.80 10.05
CA LEU A 219 12.95 -22.49 11.35
C LEU A 219 13.79 -23.78 11.40
N ARG A 220 14.13 -24.38 10.25
CA ARG A 220 15.03 -25.55 10.15
C ARG A 220 16.50 -25.16 9.97
N LEU A 221 16.77 -23.92 9.56
CA LEU A 221 18.10 -23.43 9.17
C LEU A 221 18.98 -22.91 10.34
N ASN A 222 18.78 -23.43 11.56
CA ASN A 222 19.54 -23.01 12.75
C ASN A 222 19.50 -21.50 13.06
N GLU A 223 18.42 -20.79 12.71
CA GLU A 223 18.19 -19.46 13.31
C GLU A 223 18.07 -19.62 14.83
N SER A 224 18.79 -18.80 15.60
CA SER A 224 18.74 -18.89 17.05
C SER A 224 17.32 -18.56 17.54
N LEU A 225 16.81 -19.34 18.50
CA LEU A 225 15.48 -19.14 19.09
C LEU A 225 15.30 -17.70 19.63
N THR A 226 16.41 -17.05 19.99
CA THR A 226 16.47 -15.63 20.35
C THR A 226 16.03 -14.70 19.20
N LEU A 227 16.50 -14.91 17.97
CA LEU A 227 16.08 -14.10 16.80
C LEU A 227 14.60 -14.28 16.50
N VAL A 228 14.11 -15.52 16.61
CA VAL A 228 12.69 -15.85 16.46
C VAL A 228 11.86 -15.09 17.50
N LYS A 229 12.27 -15.11 18.77
CA LYS A 229 11.61 -14.35 19.82
C LYS A 229 11.61 -12.85 19.55
N GLN A 230 12.73 -12.27 19.12
CA GLN A 230 12.81 -10.84 18.78
C GLN A 230 11.79 -10.45 17.69
N HIS A 231 11.58 -11.32 16.70
CA HIS A 231 10.59 -11.10 15.66
C HIS A 231 9.15 -11.12 16.20
N TYR A 232 8.84 -12.10 17.07
CA TYR A 232 7.55 -12.14 17.76
C TYR A 232 7.33 -10.90 18.62
N ASP A 233 8.33 -10.49 19.40
CA ASP A 233 8.26 -9.27 20.22
C ASP A 233 8.00 -8.03 19.35
N MET A 234 8.64 -7.89 18.19
CA MET A 234 8.39 -6.78 17.25
C MET A 234 6.94 -6.73 16.74
N ILE A 235 6.37 -7.89 16.38
CA ILE A 235 4.97 -8.00 15.95
C ILE A 235 4.03 -7.59 17.08
N LEU A 236 4.30 -8.08 18.29
CA LEU A 236 3.51 -7.80 19.48
C LEU A 236 3.60 -6.34 19.93
N GLN A 237 4.79 -5.73 19.90
CA GLN A 237 5.00 -4.31 20.17
C GLN A 237 4.23 -3.43 19.16
N SER A 238 4.18 -3.85 17.89
CA SER A 238 3.35 -3.19 16.87
C SER A 238 1.86 -3.30 17.20
N GLY A 239 1.42 -4.44 17.75
CA GLY A 239 0.07 -4.63 18.28
C GLY A 239 -0.26 -3.72 19.47
N THR A 240 0.66 -3.60 20.43
CA THR A 240 0.55 -2.69 21.58
C THR A 240 0.48 -1.23 21.14
N CYS A 241 1.35 -0.82 20.21
CA CYS A 241 1.33 0.54 19.65
C CYS A 241 0.02 0.86 18.91
N LEU A 242 -0.52 -0.08 18.12
CA LEU A 242 -1.84 0.09 17.50
C LEU A 242 -2.93 0.32 18.55
N THR A 243 -2.91 -0.45 19.64
CA THR A 243 -3.89 -0.36 20.73
C THR A 243 -3.78 0.98 21.45
N LEU A 244 -2.55 1.44 21.73
CA LEU A 244 -2.27 2.75 22.29
C LEU A 244 -2.85 3.89 21.43
N MET A 245 -2.88 3.71 20.11
CA MET A 245 -3.47 4.65 19.15
C MET A 245 -5.00 4.46 18.95
N GLY A 246 -5.66 3.69 19.81
CA GLY A 246 -7.10 3.43 19.74
C GLY A 246 -7.53 2.49 18.61
N LYS A 247 -6.61 1.67 18.08
CA LYS A 247 -6.89 0.71 16.99
C LYS A 247 -6.81 -0.72 17.49
N LEU A 248 -7.67 -1.59 16.96
CA LEU A 248 -7.58 -3.02 17.24
C LEU A 248 -6.26 -3.62 16.69
N PRO A 249 -5.57 -4.51 17.42
CA PRO A 249 -4.30 -5.12 17.01
C PRO A 249 -4.51 -6.22 15.95
N LYS A 250 -5.21 -5.89 14.85
CA LYS A 250 -5.54 -6.83 13.77
C LYS A 250 -4.31 -7.40 13.09
N ILE A 251 -3.16 -6.73 13.19
CA ILE A 251 -1.93 -7.23 12.56
C ILE A 251 -1.41 -8.50 13.24
N VAL A 252 -1.43 -8.56 14.57
CA VAL A 252 -0.98 -9.73 15.33
C VAL A 252 -1.71 -10.98 14.82
N ASN A 253 -3.04 -10.88 14.73
CA ASN A 253 -3.91 -11.97 14.27
C ASN A 253 -3.77 -12.31 12.77
N LYS A 254 -3.20 -11.41 11.96
CA LYS A 254 -3.00 -11.63 10.51
C LYS A 254 -1.65 -12.25 10.20
N VAL A 255 -0.64 -11.92 10.99
CA VAL A 255 0.75 -12.34 10.78
C VAL A 255 1.02 -13.65 11.51
N ILE A 256 0.60 -13.76 12.78
CA ILE A 256 0.77 -14.97 13.58
C ILE A 256 -0.61 -15.53 13.91
N PRO A 257 -0.90 -16.80 13.60
CA PRO A 257 -2.09 -17.47 14.10
C PRO A 257 -2.17 -17.35 15.64
N ALA A 258 -3.32 -16.93 16.14
CA ALA A 258 -3.56 -16.62 17.56
C ALA A 258 -2.99 -17.64 18.57
N PHE A 259 -2.98 -18.93 18.23
CA PHE A 259 -2.51 -19.99 19.11
C PHE A 259 -1.05 -20.40 18.88
N GLU A 260 -0.52 -20.16 17.69
CA GLU A 260 0.91 -20.30 17.40
C GLU A 260 1.71 -19.31 18.24
N LEU A 261 1.15 -18.11 18.46
CA LEU A 261 1.69 -17.12 19.38
C LEU A 261 1.97 -17.72 20.77
N PHE A 262 0.97 -18.29 21.43
CA PHE A 262 1.16 -18.85 22.77
C PHE A 262 2.03 -20.09 22.75
N SER A 263 2.01 -20.90 21.69
CA SER A 263 2.90 -22.05 21.56
C SER A 263 4.36 -21.60 21.49
N ALA A 264 4.68 -20.58 20.71
CA ALA A 264 6.03 -20.04 20.61
C ALA A 264 6.52 -19.48 21.96
N TYR A 265 5.69 -18.73 22.69
CA TYR A 265 6.08 -18.20 24.01
C TYR A 265 6.22 -19.27 25.10
N TYR A 266 5.52 -20.40 24.97
CA TYR A 266 5.78 -21.56 25.82
C TYR A 266 7.18 -22.13 25.55
N GLU A 267 7.57 -22.28 24.29
CA GLU A 267 8.91 -22.75 23.91
C GLU A 267 10.02 -21.76 24.32
N PHE A 268 9.77 -20.45 24.19
CA PHE A 268 10.69 -19.41 24.67
C PHE A 268 10.87 -19.46 26.19
N LEU A 269 9.79 -19.73 26.95
CA LEU A 269 9.84 -19.87 28.40
C LEU A 269 10.68 -21.08 28.81
N GLU A 270 10.41 -22.25 28.24
CA GLU A 270 11.16 -23.49 28.51
C GLU A 270 12.65 -23.35 28.17
N SER A 271 12.97 -22.46 27.21
CA SER A 271 14.35 -22.16 26.79
C SER A 271 15.01 -21.03 27.59
N GLY A 272 14.35 -20.49 28.63
CA GLY A 272 14.87 -19.40 29.46
C GLY A 272 14.97 -18.04 28.76
N LEU A 273 14.29 -17.86 27.61
CA LEU A 273 14.29 -16.62 26.85
C LEU A 273 13.19 -15.64 27.29
N CYS A 274 12.22 -16.11 28.07
CA CYS A 274 11.20 -15.27 28.67
C CYS A 274 11.60 -14.85 30.09
N SER A 275 11.40 -13.58 30.41
CA SER A 275 11.57 -13.07 31.77
C SER A 275 10.40 -12.18 32.12
N GLU A 276 9.85 -12.34 33.32
CA GLU A 276 8.70 -11.56 33.75
C GLU A 276 9.07 -10.08 33.95
N THR A 277 8.18 -9.19 33.49
CA THR A 277 8.27 -7.76 33.69
C THR A 277 7.95 -7.41 35.14
N THR A 278 8.80 -6.59 35.76
CA THR A 278 8.63 -6.13 37.13
C THR A 278 8.47 -4.60 37.18
N ASN A 279 8.00 -4.07 38.31
CA ASN A 279 7.96 -2.62 38.52
C ASN A 279 9.34 -1.96 38.50
N ILE A 280 10.38 -2.70 38.92
CA ILE A 280 11.77 -2.23 38.84
C ILE A 280 12.17 -2.03 37.38
N ASP A 281 11.75 -2.91 36.46
CA ASP A 281 12.06 -2.75 35.05
C ASP A 281 11.42 -1.48 34.46
N ILE A 282 10.20 -1.14 34.90
CA ILE A 282 9.50 0.09 34.49
C ILE A 282 10.17 1.32 35.11
N GLN A 283 10.53 1.27 36.39
CA GLN A 283 11.26 2.34 37.08
C GLN A 283 12.62 2.61 36.43
N LYS A 284 13.35 1.57 36.01
CA LYS A 284 14.61 1.71 35.26
C LYS A 284 14.44 2.47 33.95
N ILE A 285 13.29 2.36 33.27
CA ILE A 285 13.01 3.17 32.08
C ILE A 285 12.89 4.65 32.47
N PHE A 286 12.32 4.99 33.62
CA PHE A 286 12.28 6.37 34.10
C PHE A 286 13.66 6.87 34.56
N GLU A 287 14.42 6.07 35.30
CA GLU A 287 15.73 6.42 35.87
C GLU A 287 16.79 6.66 34.79
N LYS A 288 16.97 5.72 33.85
CA LYS A 288 17.89 5.88 32.69
C LYS A 288 17.62 7.17 31.91
N GLN A 289 16.36 7.62 31.95
CA GLN A 289 15.93 8.80 31.23
C GLN A 289 16.13 10.08 32.06
N GLN A 290 16.17 10.04 33.39
CA GLN A 290 16.57 11.19 34.20
C GLN A 290 18.07 11.48 34.09
N GLU A 291 18.92 10.44 34.06
CA GLU A 291 20.38 10.58 33.94
C GLU A 291 20.79 11.26 32.64
N SER A 292 20.17 10.85 31.53
CA SER A 292 20.46 11.44 30.21
C SER A 292 19.97 12.89 30.07
N SER A 293 18.93 13.32 30.79
CA SER A 293 18.54 14.75 30.80
C SER A 293 19.52 15.64 31.56
N ASN A 294 20.24 15.09 32.54
CA ASN A 294 21.25 15.83 33.29
C ASN A 294 22.53 16.04 32.45
N LEU A 295 22.86 15.10 31.54
CA LEU A 295 23.94 15.28 30.55
C LEU A 295 23.63 16.38 29.52
N PHE A 296 22.40 16.48 29.03
CA PHE A 296 22.03 17.53 28.06
C PHE A 296 21.87 18.93 28.68
N LYS A 297 21.59 19.03 29.99
CA LYS A 297 21.55 20.33 30.68
C LYS A 297 22.93 20.91 30.99
N ALA A 298 23.99 20.11 30.94
CA ALA A 298 25.35 20.58 31.20
C ALA A 298 25.98 21.33 30.00
N ASP A 299 25.42 21.19 28.78
CA ASP A 299 26.04 21.65 27.53
C ASP A 299 25.20 22.63 26.70
N SER A 300 24.19 23.31 27.25
CA SER A 300 23.39 24.27 26.47
C SER A 300 23.43 25.72 27.01
N LEU A 301 24.47 26.44 26.57
CA LEU A 301 24.35 27.83 26.13
C LEU A 301 23.69 27.86 24.73
N ASP A 302 22.80 28.82 24.54
CA ASP A 302 22.17 29.31 23.31
C ASP A 302 20.97 28.56 22.67
N HIS A 303 19.80 29.16 22.86
CA HIS A 303 18.51 28.77 22.31
C HIS A 303 18.40 29.18 20.82
N LYS A 304 18.73 28.29 19.88
CA LYS A 304 18.32 28.42 18.46
C LYS A 304 18.37 27.12 17.64
N GLN A 305 17.94 26.00 18.21
CA GLN A 305 17.96 24.70 17.52
C GLN A 305 16.74 23.83 17.84
N THR A 306 15.60 24.13 17.21
CA THR A 306 14.42 23.24 17.20
C THR A 306 14.04 22.74 15.79
N ASP A 307 14.83 23.07 14.75
CA ASP A 307 14.58 22.63 13.37
C ASP A 307 15.35 21.37 12.92
N ILE A 308 16.05 20.67 13.82
CA ILE A 308 16.93 19.55 13.46
C ILE A 308 16.55 18.28 14.22
N ILE A 309 15.32 17.77 14.10
CA ILE A 309 15.03 16.35 14.38
C ILE A 309 14.04 15.81 13.34
N SER A 310 14.53 15.63 12.11
CA SER A 310 13.87 14.77 11.13
C SER A 310 14.33 13.32 11.33
N PRO A 311 13.47 12.29 11.13
CA PRO A 311 13.80 10.86 11.28
C PRO A 311 14.95 10.30 10.42
N LYS A 312 15.75 11.14 9.78
CA LYS A 312 16.92 10.81 8.96
C LYS A 312 18.22 10.57 9.75
N MET A 313 18.20 10.66 11.07
CA MET A 313 19.41 10.69 11.91
C MET A 313 20.07 9.32 12.20
N PHE A 314 19.96 8.34 11.27
CA PHE A 314 20.60 7.02 11.43
C PHE A 314 21.33 6.55 10.15
N GLY A 315 22.28 7.35 9.68
CA GLY A 315 23.39 6.87 8.85
C GLY A 315 23.15 6.86 7.35
N LEU A 316 23.41 8.00 6.69
CA LEU A 316 23.94 8.06 5.32
C LEU A 316 24.86 9.28 5.21
N ASP A 317 26.04 9.05 4.62
CA ASP A 317 27.13 10.01 4.41
C ASP A 317 26.67 11.37 3.89
N ASN A 318 27.15 12.43 4.55
CA ASN A 318 26.80 13.82 4.27
C ASN A 318 28.02 14.62 3.81
N ASN A 319 28.84 14.05 2.93
CA ASN A 319 29.90 14.81 2.27
C ASN A 319 29.40 15.29 0.90
N ASN A 320 29.14 16.59 0.80
CA ASN A 320 28.86 17.38 -0.42
C ASN A 320 27.52 17.16 -1.17
N CYS A 321 26.39 17.31 -0.48
CA CYS A 321 25.13 17.56 -1.19
C CYS A 321 24.98 19.07 -1.46
N GLU A 322 25.38 19.52 -2.65
CA GLU A 322 24.92 20.81 -3.18
C GLU A 322 23.42 20.94 -2.91
N LYS A 323 22.98 22.08 -2.34
CA LYS A 323 21.56 22.33 -2.05
C LYS A 323 20.72 22.01 -3.29
N ARG A 324 20.02 20.88 -3.25
CA ARG A 324 19.17 20.40 -4.35
C ARG A 324 18.15 21.47 -4.70
N TYR A 325 18.00 21.79 -5.98
CA TYR A 325 17.03 22.79 -6.43
C TYR A 325 15.63 22.18 -6.43
N THR A 326 14.91 22.43 -5.34
CA THR A 326 13.62 21.78 -5.02
C THR A 326 12.47 22.36 -5.84
N ALA A 327 11.33 21.64 -5.88
CA ALA A 327 10.10 22.18 -6.47
C ALA A 327 9.63 23.46 -5.77
N LYS A 328 9.89 23.60 -4.46
CA LYS A 328 9.63 24.83 -3.70
C LYS A 328 10.43 26.01 -4.25
N ASN A 329 11.75 25.86 -4.42
CA ASN A 329 12.58 26.93 -4.98
C ASN A 329 12.15 27.32 -6.39
N PHE A 330 11.81 26.33 -7.22
CA PHE A 330 11.26 26.58 -8.55
C PHE A 330 9.95 27.39 -8.52
N MET A 331 9.02 27.03 -7.62
CA MET A 331 7.77 27.79 -7.47
C MET A 331 7.98 29.20 -6.95
N ASP A 332 8.88 29.38 -5.97
CA ASP A 332 9.18 30.69 -5.40
C ASP A 332 9.78 31.62 -6.48
N GLU A 333 10.72 31.13 -7.30
CA GLU A 333 11.28 31.90 -8.43
C GLU A 333 10.23 32.23 -9.49
N ILE A 334 9.29 31.31 -9.80
CA ILE A 334 8.18 31.60 -10.70
C ILE A 334 7.24 32.67 -10.11
N MET A 335 6.91 32.60 -8.81
CA MET A 335 6.04 33.60 -8.16
C MET A 335 6.67 34.99 -8.17
N GLU A 336 7.96 35.06 -7.86
CA GLU A 336 8.72 36.31 -7.88
C GLU A 336 8.73 36.93 -9.28
N GLU A 337 8.99 36.14 -10.32
CA GLU A 337 8.97 36.64 -11.70
C GLU A 337 7.55 37.02 -12.15
N LEU A 338 6.49 36.30 -11.74
CA LEU A 338 5.10 36.64 -12.08
C LEU A 338 4.63 37.97 -11.48
N ASN A 339 5.21 38.41 -10.36
CA ASN A 339 4.91 39.72 -9.77
C ASN A 339 5.29 40.90 -10.68
N ASN A 340 6.12 40.67 -11.70
CA ASN A 340 6.44 41.68 -12.70
C ASN A 340 5.35 41.86 -13.79
N TYR A 341 4.33 40.98 -13.82
CA TYR A 341 3.29 40.96 -14.86
C TYR A 341 1.87 41.03 -14.26
N PRO A 342 1.54 42.07 -13.46
CA PRO A 342 0.26 42.14 -12.72
C PRO A 342 -0.97 42.15 -13.64
N LYS A 343 -0.86 42.73 -14.84
CA LYS A 343 -1.97 42.83 -15.81
C LYS A 343 -2.32 41.45 -16.37
N GLU A 344 -1.32 40.71 -16.85
CA GLU A 344 -1.49 39.36 -17.36
C GLU A 344 -2.02 38.44 -16.26
N MET A 345 -1.51 38.57 -15.04
CA MET A 345 -2.01 37.80 -13.89
C MET A 345 -3.45 38.16 -13.48
N TYR A 346 -3.88 39.41 -13.67
CA TYR A 346 -5.29 39.79 -13.50
C TYR A 346 -6.18 39.13 -14.55
N VAL A 347 -5.73 39.03 -15.80
CA VAL A 347 -6.46 38.30 -16.86
C VAL A 347 -6.58 36.81 -16.51
N LEU A 348 -5.52 36.21 -15.98
CA LEU A 348 -5.53 34.81 -15.54
C LEU A 348 -6.50 34.60 -14.38
N ASN A 349 -6.47 35.50 -13.39
CA ASN A 349 -7.29 35.37 -12.19
C ASN A 349 -7.80 36.73 -11.68
N PRO A 350 -8.98 37.18 -12.14
CA PRO A 350 -9.55 38.46 -11.73
C PRO A 350 -9.87 38.53 -10.23
N SER A 351 -10.07 37.40 -9.56
CA SER A 351 -10.37 37.38 -8.11
C SER A 351 -9.19 37.82 -7.26
N ARG A 352 -7.96 37.79 -7.79
CA ARG A 352 -6.73 38.09 -7.04
C ARG A 352 -6.72 39.48 -6.42
N VAL A 353 -7.34 40.46 -7.08
CA VAL A 353 -7.40 41.85 -6.60
C VAL A 353 -8.41 42.04 -5.47
N ARG A 354 -9.30 41.07 -5.23
CA ARG A 354 -10.33 41.10 -4.18
C ARG A 354 -9.91 40.36 -2.90
N ARG A 355 -8.73 39.73 -2.87
CA ARG A 355 -8.26 38.97 -1.71
C ARG A 355 -7.80 39.92 -0.60
N GLU A 356 -8.26 39.69 0.63
CA GLU A 356 -7.97 40.56 1.78
C GLU A 356 -6.46 40.72 2.07
N HIS A 357 -5.66 39.66 1.87
CA HIS A 357 -4.24 39.65 2.25
C HIS A 357 -3.24 39.70 1.08
N SER A 358 -3.72 39.63 -0.16
CA SER A 358 -2.84 39.61 -1.34
C SER A 358 -3.29 40.51 -2.48
N GLY A 359 -4.51 41.07 -2.40
CA GLY A 359 -4.97 42.15 -3.27
C GLY A 359 -4.40 43.51 -2.88
N CYS A 360 -4.87 44.57 -3.54
CA CYS A 360 -4.54 45.93 -3.12
C CYS A 360 -5.29 46.23 -1.83
N THR A 361 -4.55 46.35 -0.72
CA THR A 361 -5.13 46.55 0.61
C THR A 361 -5.52 48.01 0.83
N LEU A 362 -6.35 48.28 1.85
CA LEU A 362 -6.66 49.65 2.27
C LEU A 362 -5.39 50.43 2.64
N LYS A 363 -4.41 49.73 3.23
CA LYS A 363 -3.07 50.25 3.56
C LYS A 363 -2.34 50.72 2.30
N ASP A 364 -2.38 49.93 1.24
CA ASP A 364 -1.74 50.30 -0.03
C ASP A 364 -2.37 51.57 -0.61
N ILE A 365 -3.71 51.68 -0.57
CA ILE A 365 -4.40 52.88 -1.01
C ILE A 365 -4.05 54.07 -0.13
N SER A 366 -4.02 53.94 1.20
CA SER A 366 -3.59 55.01 2.11
C SER A 366 -2.19 55.53 1.74
N LYS A 367 -1.24 54.63 1.46
CA LYS A 367 0.12 54.98 1.07
C LYS A 367 0.19 55.66 -0.28
N ILE A 368 -0.54 55.15 -1.27
CA ILE A 368 -0.66 55.78 -2.61
C ILE A 368 -1.28 57.17 -2.46
N TRP A 369 -2.20 57.36 -1.52
CA TRP A 369 -2.76 58.67 -1.21
C TRP A 369 -1.78 59.60 -0.48
N GLY A 370 -0.62 59.12 0.00
CA GLY A 370 0.31 59.95 0.77
C GLY A 370 -0.09 60.13 2.24
N HIS A 371 -0.89 59.20 2.79
CA HIS A 371 -1.34 59.24 4.17
C HIS A 371 -0.84 58.05 4.99
N TYR A 372 -1.04 58.11 6.31
CA TYR A 372 -0.70 57.04 7.23
C TYR A 372 -1.54 55.77 6.96
N ASP A 373 -1.03 54.60 7.33
CA ASP A 373 -1.58 53.28 6.96
C ASP A 373 -3.10 53.11 7.21
N GLY A 374 -3.63 53.72 8.28
CA GLY A 374 -5.04 53.61 8.70
C GLY A 374 -5.99 54.64 8.09
N TYR A 375 -5.52 55.58 7.27
CA TYR A 375 -6.33 56.69 6.75
C TYR A 375 -7.61 56.24 6.06
N ILE A 376 -7.53 55.29 5.13
CA ILE A 376 -8.71 54.82 4.38
C ILE A 376 -9.69 54.08 5.28
N SER A 377 -9.20 53.27 6.22
CA SER A 377 -10.04 52.58 7.19
C SER A 377 -10.80 53.57 8.08
N GLU A 378 -10.14 54.64 8.54
CA GLU A 378 -10.77 55.71 9.30
C GLU A 378 -11.88 56.41 8.49
N LYS A 379 -11.61 56.73 7.22
CA LYS A 379 -12.60 57.36 6.33
C LYS A 379 -13.76 56.45 5.98
N LEU A 380 -13.53 55.14 5.83
CA LEU A 380 -14.60 54.18 5.62
C LEU A 380 -15.53 54.10 6.84
N ARG A 381 -14.97 54.06 8.06
CA ARG A 381 -15.76 54.09 9.30
C ARG A 381 -16.59 55.38 9.41
N TYR A 382 -15.99 56.53 9.10
CA TYR A 382 -16.72 57.80 9.06
C TYR A 382 -17.87 57.78 8.03
N HIS A 383 -17.66 57.15 6.87
CA HIS A 383 -18.68 57.00 5.84
C HIS A 383 -19.82 56.04 6.24
N GLU A 384 -19.54 55.01 7.07
CA GLU A 384 -20.60 54.14 7.62
C GLU A 384 -21.58 54.94 8.49
N GLU A 385 -21.07 55.93 9.24
CA GLU A 385 -21.88 56.87 10.02
C GLU A 385 -22.50 57.98 9.15
N ASN A 386 -21.93 58.23 7.96
CA ASN A 386 -22.30 59.32 7.06
C ASN A 386 -22.37 58.85 5.59
N PRO A 387 -23.46 58.17 5.17
CA PRO A 387 -23.54 57.52 3.84
C PRO A 387 -23.41 58.50 2.65
N ASN A 388 -23.71 59.78 2.86
CA ASN A 388 -23.58 60.83 1.85
C ASN A 388 -22.23 61.58 1.91
N PHE A 389 -21.26 61.06 2.66
CA PHE A 389 -19.93 61.66 2.75
C PHE A 389 -19.26 61.73 1.37
N ILE A 390 -18.94 62.95 0.96
CA ILE A 390 -18.15 63.26 -0.24
C ILE A 390 -16.81 63.83 0.24
N LEU A 391 -15.72 63.31 -0.31
CA LEU A 391 -14.39 63.81 0.00
C LEU A 391 -14.19 65.25 -0.49
N PRO A 392 -13.45 66.09 0.25
CA PRO A 392 -13.09 67.42 -0.23
C PRO A 392 -12.33 67.35 -1.57
N ASN A 393 -12.65 68.26 -2.50
CA ASN A 393 -12.00 68.35 -3.82
C ASN A 393 -10.47 68.41 -3.75
N LYS A 394 -9.92 69.01 -2.69
CA LYS A 394 -8.47 69.02 -2.43
C LYS A 394 -7.91 67.60 -2.31
N ASN A 395 -8.54 66.74 -1.51
CA ASN A 395 -8.11 65.36 -1.30
C ASN A 395 -8.27 64.50 -2.57
N LEU A 396 -9.31 64.77 -3.37
CA LEU A 396 -9.51 64.08 -4.65
C LEU A 396 -8.43 64.46 -5.68
N LYS A 397 -8.05 65.75 -5.75
CA LYS A 397 -6.95 66.21 -6.60
C LYS A 397 -5.62 65.59 -6.16
N GLU A 398 -5.36 65.56 -4.85
CA GLU A 398 -4.17 64.92 -4.28
C GLU A 398 -4.07 63.44 -4.66
N LEU A 399 -5.15 62.66 -4.48
CA LEU A 399 -5.18 61.26 -4.90
C LEU A 399 -4.89 61.08 -6.40
N LYS A 400 -5.48 61.94 -7.26
CA LYS A 400 -5.23 61.88 -8.70
C LYS A 400 -3.78 62.15 -9.04
N THR A 401 -3.18 63.16 -8.43
CA THR A 401 -1.76 63.50 -8.61
C THR A 401 -0.89 62.31 -8.20
N ASN A 402 -1.09 61.76 -7.01
CA ASN A 402 -0.27 60.65 -6.53
C ASN A 402 -0.46 59.38 -7.36
N LEU A 403 -1.69 59.09 -7.81
CA LEU A 403 -1.94 57.98 -8.75
C LEU A 403 -1.22 58.20 -10.10
N LYS A 404 -1.18 59.43 -10.60
CA LYS A 404 -0.44 59.79 -11.82
C LYS A 404 1.06 59.60 -11.64
N GLU A 405 1.60 60.01 -10.50
CA GLU A 405 3.01 59.85 -10.18
C GLU A 405 3.39 58.36 -10.03
N CYS A 406 2.58 57.57 -9.31
CA CYS A 406 2.86 56.15 -9.09
C CYS A 406 2.69 55.29 -10.35
N PHE A 407 1.68 55.58 -11.19
CA PHE A 407 1.25 54.64 -12.24
C PHE A 407 1.14 55.24 -13.65
N GLY A 408 1.34 56.55 -13.79
CA GLY A 408 1.23 57.27 -15.07
C GLY A 408 -0.13 57.03 -15.74
N ASN A 409 -0.10 56.81 -17.06
CA ASN A 409 -1.30 56.62 -17.87
C ASN A 409 -2.13 55.37 -17.50
N LYS A 410 -1.57 54.42 -16.73
CA LYS A 410 -2.32 53.24 -16.28
C LYS A 410 -3.44 53.60 -15.30
N ALA A 411 -3.33 54.74 -14.60
CA ALA A 411 -4.31 55.22 -13.64
C ALA A 411 -5.53 55.92 -14.27
N ASN A 412 -5.64 56.02 -15.61
CA ASN A 412 -6.72 56.75 -16.27
C ASN A 412 -8.13 56.31 -15.84
N HIS A 413 -8.37 55.01 -15.67
CA HIS A 413 -9.67 54.51 -15.17
C HIS A 413 -9.92 54.91 -13.72
N CYS A 414 -8.88 54.97 -12.88
CA CYS A 414 -9.01 55.44 -11.50
C CYS A 414 -9.48 56.89 -11.45
N TYR A 415 -9.07 57.74 -12.40
CA TYR A 415 -9.52 59.13 -12.46
C TYR A 415 -11.03 59.24 -12.68
N GLY A 416 -11.59 58.42 -13.58
CA GLY A 416 -13.03 58.39 -13.81
C GLY A 416 -13.82 57.94 -12.57
N LEU A 417 -13.28 56.99 -11.79
CA LEU A 417 -13.87 56.58 -10.51
C LEU A 417 -13.86 57.74 -9.50
N ILE A 418 -12.74 58.46 -9.41
CA ILE A 418 -12.57 59.61 -8.52
C ILE A 418 -13.54 60.74 -8.90
N ASP A 419 -13.69 61.04 -10.19
CA ASP A 419 -14.64 62.05 -10.67
C ASP A 419 -16.09 61.67 -10.41
N SER A 420 -16.42 60.39 -10.60
CA SER A 420 -17.75 59.84 -10.28
C SER A 420 -18.07 60.02 -8.80
N HIS A 421 -17.11 59.81 -7.90
CA HIS A 421 -17.32 60.04 -6.47
C HIS A 421 -17.43 61.54 -6.14
N GLY A 422 -16.57 62.39 -6.70
CA GLY A 422 -16.63 63.84 -6.50
C GLY A 422 -17.94 64.48 -6.96
N SER A 423 -18.60 63.87 -7.95
CA SER A 423 -19.91 64.28 -8.47
C SER A 423 -21.10 63.61 -7.73
N GLY A 424 -20.83 62.77 -6.73
CA GLY A 424 -21.87 62.06 -5.97
C GLY A 424 -22.50 60.85 -6.68
N HIS A 425 -21.99 60.42 -7.84
CA HIS A 425 -22.52 59.26 -8.57
C HIS A 425 -22.20 57.91 -7.91
N ILE A 426 -21.10 57.82 -7.16
CA ILE A 426 -20.75 56.63 -6.39
C ILE A 426 -20.37 56.99 -4.95
N SER A 427 -20.73 56.13 -4.01
CA SER A 427 -20.39 56.29 -2.59
C SER A 427 -18.89 56.12 -2.34
N PHE A 428 -18.39 56.61 -1.20
CA PHE A 428 -16.98 56.47 -0.84
C PHE A 428 -16.56 54.99 -0.73
N ASN A 429 -17.38 54.13 -0.13
CA ASN A 429 -17.11 52.68 -0.07
C ASN A 429 -16.99 52.07 -1.48
N THR A 430 -17.87 52.48 -2.40
CA THR A 430 -17.83 52.02 -3.80
C THR A 430 -16.57 52.49 -4.52
N LEU A 431 -16.18 53.75 -4.32
CA LEU A 431 -14.91 54.29 -4.82
C LEU A 431 -13.73 53.43 -4.36
N ILE A 432 -13.60 53.18 -3.05
CA ILE A 432 -12.47 52.42 -2.49
C ILE A 432 -12.42 51.00 -3.04
N LYS A 433 -13.56 50.28 -3.05
CA LYS A 433 -13.61 48.92 -3.63
C LYS A 433 -13.20 48.91 -5.10
N ASN A 434 -13.68 49.87 -5.89
CA ASN A 434 -13.32 49.96 -7.31
C ASN A 434 -11.86 50.36 -7.51
N LEU A 435 -11.31 51.24 -6.66
CA LEU A 435 -9.89 51.58 -6.68
C LEU A 435 -9.00 50.38 -6.33
N GLN A 436 -9.36 49.56 -5.31
CA GLN A 436 -8.63 48.33 -4.99
C GLN A 436 -8.56 47.39 -6.19
N ILE A 437 -9.67 47.26 -6.91
CA ILE A 437 -9.75 46.44 -8.13
C ILE A 437 -8.87 47.05 -9.22
N GLU A 438 -9.05 48.31 -9.58
CA GLU A 438 -8.31 48.95 -10.69
C GLU A 438 -6.81 49.03 -10.42
N ILE A 439 -6.40 49.51 -9.24
CA ILE A 439 -4.99 49.57 -8.84
C ILE A 439 -4.38 48.17 -8.82
N GLY A 440 -5.13 47.19 -8.32
CA GLY A 440 -4.69 45.80 -8.27
C GLY A 440 -4.39 45.17 -9.64
N LYS A 441 -4.95 45.71 -10.74
CA LYS A 441 -4.66 45.23 -12.11
C LYS A 441 -3.23 45.52 -12.56
N PHE A 442 -2.58 46.54 -12.00
CA PHE A 442 -1.27 46.98 -12.46
C PHE A 442 -0.24 47.22 -11.34
N SER A 443 -0.65 47.13 -10.07
CA SER A 443 0.25 47.25 -8.93
C SER A 443 1.12 46.00 -8.75
N LYS A 444 2.42 46.20 -8.55
CA LYS A 444 3.37 45.14 -8.18
C LYS A 444 3.21 44.68 -6.73
N ASN A 445 2.46 45.41 -5.91
CA ASN A 445 2.20 45.03 -4.51
C ASN A 445 1.20 43.87 -4.39
N VAL A 446 0.47 43.55 -5.47
CA VAL A 446 -0.43 42.39 -5.53
C VAL A 446 0.41 41.14 -5.80
N ASN A 447 0.82 40.48 -4.72
CA ASN A 447 1.65 39.29 -4.78
C ASN A 447 0.91 38.12 -5.45
N THR A 448 1.65 37.38 -6.27
CA THR A 448 1.23 36.08 -6.80
C THR A 448 1.07 35.13 -5.62
N THR A 449 -0.03 34.37 -5.61
CA THR A 449 -0.33 33.38 -4.57
C THR A 449 -0.22 31.95 -5.10
N LEU A 450 -0.34 30.96 -4.21
CA LEU A 450 -0.41 29.56 -4.62
C LEU A 450 -1.66 29.24 -5.46
N GLU A 451 -2.77 29.97 -5.28
CA GLU A 451 -3.97 29.82 -6.10
C GLU A 451 -3.69 30.24 -7.55
N ASP A 452 -2.93 31.32 -7.74
CA ASP A 452 -2.57 31.80 -9.07
C ASP A 452 -1.61 30.83 -9.77
N LEU A 453 -0.62 30.30 -9.04
CA LEU A 453 0.24 29.24 -9.56
C LEU A 453 -0.54 27.96 -9.90
N ALA A 454 -1.57 27.62 -9.14
CA ALA A 454 -2.36 26.42 -9.37
C ALA A 454 -2.99 26.41 -10.77
N LEU A 455 -3.47 27.56 -11.24
CA LEU A 455 -4.00 27.74 -12.59
C LEU A 455 -2.93 27.52 -13.67
N ILE A 456 -1.71 28.06 -13.47
CA ILE A 456 -0.59 27.89 -14.41
C ILE A 456 -0.10 26.44 -14.42
N PHE A 457 -0.01 25.82 -13.25
CA PHE A 457 0.50 24.46 -13.12
C PHE A 457 -0.54 23.41 -13.52
N GLY A 458 -1.82 23.77 -13.64
CA GLY A 458 -2.91 22.83 -13.90
C GLY A 458 -3.17 21.90 -12.71
N TYR A 459 -3.11 22.46 -11.50
CA TYR A 459 -3.38 21.78 -10.22
C TYR A 459 -4.46 22.54 -9.44
N GLY A 460 -5.01 21.90 -8.39
CA GLY A 460 -5.79 22.60 -7.37
C GLY A 460 -4.89 23.20 -6.28
N TYR A 461 -5.40 24.19 -5.55
CA TYR A 461 -4.67 24.86 -4.45
C TYR A 461 -4.08 23.89 -3.42
N GLY A 462 -4.84 22.88 -2.99
CA GLY A 462 -4.37 21.88 -2.02
C GLY A 462 -3.13 21.11 -2.49
N MET A 463 -3.05 20.80 -3.79
CA MET A 463 -1.87 20.15 -4.37
C MET A 463 -0.68 21.10 -4.42
N MET A 464 -0.89 22.38 -4.75
CA MET A 464 0.20 23.37 -4.72
C MET A 464 0.77 23.59 -3.32
N SER A 465 -0.11 23.66 -2.32
CA SER A 465 0.28 23.72 -0.91
C SER A 465 1.09 22.48 -0.50
N TYR A 466 0.62 21.29 -0.90
CA TYR A 466 1.34 20.03 -0.68
C TYR A 466 2.73 20.05 -1.31
N ILE A 467 2.86 20.42 -2.59
CA ILE A 467 4.16 20.50 -3.28
C ILE A 467 5.12 21.46 -2.54
N ARG A 468 4.61 22.60 -2.08
CA ARG A 468 5.44 23.63 -1.39
C ARG A 468 5.96 23.15 -0.04
N GLN A 469 5.19 22.33 0.68
CA GLN A 469 5.55 21.81 2.00
C GLN A 469 6.44 20.55 1.94
N HIS A 470 6.60 19.94 0.76
CA HIS A 470 7.34 18.69 0.61
C HIS A 470 8.58 18.88 -0.27
N ASP A 471 9.73 19.19 0.33
CA ASP A 471 11.00 19.47 -0.38
C ASP A 471 11.48 18.31 -1.27
N LYS A 472 11.02 17.09 -1.00
CA LYS A 472 11.31 15.89 -1.82
C LYS A 472 10.40 15.74 -3.03
N TYR A 473 9.38 16.59 -3.18
CA TYR A 473 8.50 16.55 -4.34
C TYR A 473 9.27 16.97 -5.59
N VAL A 474 9.10 16.19 -6.65
CA VAL A 474 9.75 16.41 -7.94
C VAL A 474 8.65 16.52 -9.01
N LEU A 475 8.67 17.62 -9.77
CA LEU A 475 7.74 17.80 -10.91
C LEU A 475 8.09 16.83 -12.03
N SER A 476 7.14 16.48 -12.88
CA SER A 476 7.43 15.68 -14.07
C SER A 476 7.79 16.55 -15.28
N LYS A 477 8.49 15.99 -16.26
CA LYS A 477 8.80 16.66 -17.53
C LYS A 477 7.51 17.08 -18.26
N GLU A 478 6.49 16.23 -18.28
CA GLU A 478 5.15 16.55 -18.81
C GLU A 478 4.57 17.78 -18.10
N ARG A 479 4.65 17.83 -16.77
CA ARG A 479 4.16 18.97 -15.99
C ARG A 479 4.93 20.25 -16.29
N ILE A 480 6.25 20.17 -16.40
CA ILE A 480 7.10 21.32 -16.76
C ILE A 480 6.76 21.80 -18.18
N SER A 481 6.52 20.89 -19.12
CA SER A 481 6.09 21.23 -20.49
C SER A 481 4.73 21.94 -20.51
N LEU A 482 3.78 21.49 -19.70
CA LEU A 482 2.49 22.16 -19.52
C LEU A 482 2.69 23.58 -18.96
N ILE A 483 3.50 23.73 -17.92
CA ILE A 483 3.83 25.05 -17.32
C ILE A 483 4.43 25.97 -18.38
N LYS A 484 5.43 25.50 -19.15
CA LYS A 484 6.03 26.27 -20.27
C LYS A 484 4.97 26.72 -21.27
N THR A 485 4.03 25.84 -21.62
CA THR A 485 2.94 26.14 -22.57
C THR A 485 1.99 27.20 -22.01
N ASN A 486 1.53 27.02 -20.78
CA ASN A 486 0.60 27.96 -20.13
C ASN A 486 1.24 29.34 -19.93
N ILE A 487 2.52 29.41 -19.56
CA ILE A 487 3.24 30.68 -19.43
C ILE A 487 3.41 31.37 -20.79
N LYS A 488 3.73 30.63 -21.86
CA LYS A 488 3.80 31.19 -23.22
C LYS A 488 2.46 31.75 -23.68
N LEU A 489 1.36 31.04 -23.39
CA LEU A 489 0.01 31.52 -23.69
C LEU A 489 -0.34 32.79 -22.89
N LEU A 490 0.08 32.85 -21.62
CA LEU A 490 -0.22 33.97 -20.74
C LEU A 490 0.60 35.24 -21.07
N LEU A 491 1.90 35.08 -21.36
CA LEU A 491 2.86 36.19 -21.44
C LEU A 491 3.39 36.45 -22.85
N GLY A 492 3.14 35.55 -23.81
CA GLY A 492 3.63 35.65 -25.17
C GLY A 492 5.16 35.80 -25.23
N PRO A 493 5.69 36.81 -25.94
CA PRO A 493 7.14 37.07 -26.04
C PRO A 493 7.84 37.34 -24.70
N LYS A 494 7.09 37.76 -23.66
CA LYS A 494 7.65 38.06 -22.33
C LYS A 494 7.99 36.81 -21.51
N ALA A 495 7.68 35.61 -22.01
CA ALA A 495 7.86 34.35 -21.29
C ALA A 495 9.34 33.91 -21.09
N ASN A 496 10.32 34.56 -21.73
CA ASN A 496 11.70 34.07 -21.82
C ASN A 496 12.37 33.80 -20.46
N ASN A 497 12.18 34.66 -19.46
CA ASN A 497 12.76 34.46 -18.13
C ASN A 497 12.21 33.20 -17.47
N PHE A 498 10.91 32.94 -17.57
CA PHE A 498 10.29 31.72 -17.04
C PHE A 498 10.77 30.45 -17.72
N LEU A 499 11.00 30.50 -19.04
CA LEU A 499 11.54 29.36 -19.77
C LEU A 499 12.94 29.00 -19.26
N LYS A 500 13.77 30.01 -18.95
CA LYS A 500 15.09 29.82 -18.30
C LYS A 500 14.94 29.20 -16.91
N ILE A 501 13.98 29.64 -16.09
CA ILE A 501 13.71 29.04 -14.76
C ILE A 501 13.31 27.56 -14.90
N CYS A 502 12.45 27.23 -15.88
CA CYS A 502 12.07 25.84 -16.17
C CYS A 502 13.26 24.99 -16.65
N GLU A 503 14.12 25.54 -17.51
CA GLU A 503 15.33 24.85 -17.99
C GLU A 503 16.35 24.62 -16.88
N LYS A 504 16.54 25.62 -16.00
CA LYS A 504 17.34 25.48 -14.78
C LYS A 504 16.82 24.34 -13.91
N TYR A 505 15.50 24.23 -13.72
CA TYR A 505 14.90 23.13 -12.94
C TYR A 505 15.17 21.76 -13.56
N VAL A 506 15.02 21.63 -14.89
CA VAL A 506 15.32 20.40 -15.62
C VAL A 506 16.79 20.03 -15.52
N LYS A 507 17.70 20.99 -15.74
CA LYS A 507 19.15 20.76 -15.69
C LYS A 507 19.62 20.32 -14.30
N LYS A 508 19.05 20.90 -13.23
CA LYS A 508 19.40 20.58 -11.83
C LYS A 508 18.71 19.31 -11.31
N ASN A 509 17.80 18.71 -12.07
CA ASN A 509 17.11 17.46 -11.72
C ASN A 509 17.13 16.52 -12.94
N PRO A 510 18.25 15.83 -13.24
CA PRO A 510 18.33 14.96 -14.43
C PRO A 510 17.32 13.80 -14.36
N ASP A 511 17.00 13.31 -13.16
CA ASP A 511 16.13 12.17 -12.93
C ASP A 511 14.64 12.55 -12.82
N LEU A 512 14.20 13.60 -13.52
CA LEU A 512 12.79 13.99 -13.53
C LEU A 512 11.93 12.85 -14.11
N PRO A 513 10.82 12.48 -13.46
CA PRO A 513 9.86 11.57 -14.06
C PRO A 513 9.29 12.20 -15.33
N ASP A 514 9.03 11.41 -16.36
CA ASP A 514 8.43 11.89 -17.60
C ASP A 514 6.99 12.35 -17.39
N TYR A 515 6.22 11.70 -16.50
CA TYR A 515 4.84 12.05 -16.18
C TYR A 515 4.50 11.97 -14.69
N ALA A 516 3.39 12.61 -14.28
CA ALA A 516 2.94 12.60 -12.89
C ALA A 516 2.54 11.18 -12.44
N ASN A 517 2.94 10.79 -11.23
CA ASN A 517 2.75 9.43 -10.69
C ASN A 517 3.49 8.33 -11.46
N GLN A 518 4.52 8.69 -12.24
CA GLN A 518 5.41 7.70 -12.82
C GLN A 518 6.00 6.82 -11.73
N LYS A 519 5.60 5.55 -11.75
CA LYS A 519 6.14 4.48 -10.93
C LYS A 519 6.70 3.45 -11.90
N TYR A 520 7.90 3.73 -12.43
CA TYR A 520 8.66 2.68 -13.10
C TYR A 520 8.96 1.62 -12.06
N THR A 521 8.09 0.64 -12.06
CA THR A 521 8.19 -0.59 -11.29
C THR A 521 8.93 -1.65 -12.11
N ILE A 522 9.48 -1.22 -13.25
CA ILE A 522 10.16 -1.96 -14.30
C ILE A 522 11.33 -1.10 -14.79
N THR A 523 12.42 -1.70 -15.26
CA THR A 523 13.59 -0.96 -15.77
C THR A 523 13.58 -0.77 -17.29
N ASN A 524 12.71 -1.47 -18.03
CA ASN A 524 12.60 -1.36 -19.48
C ASN A 524 11.21 -0.85 -19.94
N PRO A 525 10.92 0.46 -19.77
CA PRO A 525 9.61 1.03 -20.08
C PRO A 525 9.28 1.11 -21.58
N ASN A 526 10.27 0.95 -22.46
CA ASN A 526 10.12 1.04 -23.92
C ASN A 526 10.40 -0.30 -24.62
N LEU A 527 10.19 -1.43 -23.94
CA LEU A 527 10.47 -2.77 -24.49
C LEU A 527 9.87 -2.96 -25.88
N PHE A 528 8.65 -2.47 -26.13
CA PHE A 528 7.94 -2.66 -27.40
C PHE A 528 8.26 -1.61 -28.48
N HIS A 529 9.12 -0.62 -28.19
CA HIS A 529 9.48 0.41 -29.16
C HIS A 529 10.20 -0.17 -30.39
N ASN A 530 11.10 -1.14 -30.17
CA ASN A 530 11.93 -1.79 -31.20
C ASN A 530 11.40 -3.18 -31.60
N ILE A 531 10.09 -3.37 -31.63
CA ILE A 531 9.47 -4.68 -31.90
C ILE A 531 9.90 -5.32 -33.24
N TYR A 532 10.35 -4.52 -34.22
CA TYR A 532 10.82 -4.99 -35.54
C TYR A 532 12.24 -5.57 -35.53
N GLU A 533 12.95 -5.47 -34.41
CA GLU A 533 14.36 -5.85 -34.32
C GLU A 533 14.57 -7.10 -33.47
N ASN A 534 13.62 -7.45 -32.61
CA ASN A 534 13.80 -8.49 -31.60
C ASN A 534 12.66 -9.53 -31.62
N ASN A 535 13.07 -10.78 -31.85
CA ASN A 535 12.20 -11.96 -31.87
C ASN A 535 11.47 -12.20 -30.54
N GLU A 536 12.14 -12.02 -29.42
CA GLU A 536 11.58 -12.19 -28.08
C GLU A 536 10.50 -11.15 -27.78
N ILE A 537 10.70 -9.89 -28.18
CA ILE A 537 9.72 -8.82 -27.98
C ILE A 537 8.42 -9.13 -28.75
N MET A 538 8.56 -9.64 -29.98
CA MET A 538 7.41 -10.06 -30.79
C MET A 538 6.69 -11.28 -30.19
N TYR A 539 7.45 -12.22 -29.61
CA TYR A 539 6.88 -13.33 -28.85
C TYR A 539 6.09 -12.84 -27.63
N TRP A 540 6.61 -11.88 -26.86
CA TRP A 540 5.88 -11.26 -25.75
C TRP A 540 4.63 -10.50 -26.20
N PHE A 541 4.65 -9.88 -27.38
CA PHE A 541 3.46 -9.26 -27.94
C PHE A 541 2.37 -10.29 -28.23
N GLY A 542 2.74 -11.47 -28.76
CA GLY A 542 1.83 -12.61 -28.92
C GLY A 542 1.18 -13.06 -27.60
N TRP A 543 1.97 -13.19 -26.54
CA TRP A 543 1.49 -13.49 -25.18
C TRP A 543 0.53 -12.44 -24.63
N LEU A 544 0.81 -11.15 -24.85
CA LEU A 544 -0.08 -10.09 -24.38
C LEU A 544 -1.40 -10.07 -25.15
N CYS A 545 -1.37 -10.43 -26.44
CA CYS A 545 -2.58 -10.64 -27.23
C CYS A 545 -3.41 -11.82 -26.73
N SER A 546 -2.82 -12.96 -26.36
CA SER A 546 -3.58 -14.09 -25.79
C SER A 546 -4.01 -13.80 -24.34
N ASP A 547 -3.11 -13.96 -23.38
CA ASP A 547 -3.39 -13.95 -21.93
C ASP A 547 -3.08 -12.61 -21.22
N GLY A 548 -2.53 -11.63 -21.95
CA GLY A 548 -2.25 -10.32 -21.39
C GLY A 548 -3.50 -9.47 -21.14
N TRP A 549 -3.38 -8.60 -20.14
CA TRP A 549 -4.34 -7.55 -19.84
C TRP A 549 -3.67 -6.19 -19.96
N VAL A 550 -4.21 -5.32 -20.82
CA VAL A 550 -3.73 -3.94 -21.00
C VAL A 550 -4.94 -3.03 -20.87
N SER A 551 -4.90 -2.10 -19.92
CA SER A 551 -6.03 -1.21 -19.64
C SER A 551 -5.57 0.18 -19.26
N GLN A 552 -6.45 1.15 -19.52
CA GLN A 552 -6.29 2.52 -19.05
C GLN A 552 -7.51 2.91 -18.23
N ALA A 553 -7.31 3.27 -16.95
CA ALA A 553 -8.36 3.86 -16.12
C ALA A 553 -8.11 5.37 -15.98
N GLY A 554 -8.97 6.17 -16.61
CA GLY A 554 -8.80 7.62 -16.71
C GLY A 554 -7.49 8.04 -17.39
N ASN A 555 -6.98 9.22 -17.07
CA ASN A 555 -5.74 9.74 -17.69
C ASN A 555 -4.46 9.33 -16.97
N THR A 556 -4.56 8.63 -15.83
CA THR A 556 -3.46 8.48 -14.87
C THR A 556 -3.05 7.03 -14.61
N HIS A 557 -3.88 6.04 -14.95
CA HIS A 557 -3.60 4.64 -14.64
C HIS A 557 -3.47 3.79 -15.89
N TYR A 558 -2.22 3.55 -16.31
CA TYR A 558 -1.87 2.71 -17.45
C TYR A 558 -1.39 1.37 -16.91
N GLN A 559 -2.19 0.31 -16.99
CA GLN A 559 -1.91 -0.97 -16.36
C GLN A 559 -1.65 -2.05 -17.42
N ILE A 560 -0.59 -2.82 -17.19
CA ILE A 560 -0.22 -3.99 -17.99
C ILE A 560 -0.06 -5.17 -17.04
N GLN A 561 -0.60 -6.32 -17.42
CA GLN A 561 -0.56 -7.54 -16.63
C GLN A 561 -0.41 -8.78 -17.52
N LEU A 562 0.37 -9.74 -17.04
CA LEU A 562 0.41 -11.12 -17.53
C LEU A 562 0.12 -12.04 -16.35
N LYS A 563 -0.92 -12.86 -16.44
CA LYS A 563 -1.35 -13.78 -15.39
C LYS A 563 -1.53 -15.16 -15.98
N LEU A 564 -0.71 -16.11 -15.53
CA LEU A 564 -0.73 -17.50 -16.00
C LEU A 564 -0.99 -18.46 -14.85
N LYS A 565 -1.29 -19.71 -15.17
CA LYS A 565 -1.33 -20.79 -14.17
C LYS A 565 0.03 -20.92 -13.51
N ARG A 566 0.05 -21.33 -12.24
CA ARG A 566 1.30 -21.47 -11.46
C ARG A 566 2.29 -22.46 -12.10
N GLU A 567 1.80 -23.46 -12.82
CA GLU A 567 2.60 -24.40 -13.60
C GLU A 567 3.46 -23.71 -14.68
N ASP A 568 3.00 -22.55 -15.18
CA ASP A 568 3.69 -21.75 -16.20
C ASP A 568 4.40 -20.51 -15.58
N ARG A 569 4.66 -20.53 -14.27
CA ARG A 569 5.30 -19.41 -13.55
C ARG A 569 6.62 -18.98 -14.18
N ILE A 570 7.41 -19.90 -14.72
CA ILE A 570 8.67 -19.58 -15.41
C ILE A 570 8.50 -18.59 -16.57
N ILE A 571 7.35 -18.59 -17.24
CA ILE A 571 7.05 -17.62 -18.30
C ILE A 571 6.77 -16.24 -17.71
N VAL A 572 6.07 -16.19 -16.57
CA VAL A 572 5.83 -14.95 -15.82
C VAL A 572 7.16 -14.36 -15.34
N GLU A 573 8.08 -15.19 -14.85
CA GLU A 573 9.44 -14.80 -14.43
C GLU A 573 10.28 -14.29 -15.60
N ARG A 574 10.22 -14.96 -16.76
CA ARG A 574 10.91 -14.51 -17.97
C ARG A 574 10.36 -13.20 -18.51
N PHE A 575 9.03 -13.03 -18.52
CA PHE A 575 8.42 -11.76 -18.90
C PHE A 575 8.81 -10.65 -17.92
N ALA A 576 8.82 -10.94 -16.62
CA ALA A 576 9.31 -10.02 -15.59
C ALA A 576 10.76 -9.61 -15.84
N ASN A 577 11.66 -10.55 -16.15
CA ASN A 577 13.04 -10.23 -16.50
C ASN A 577 13.14 -9.35 -17.76
N ALA A 578 12.39 -9.67 -18.81
CA ALA A 578 12.42 -8.92 -20.07
C ALA A 578 12.01 -7.44 -19.91
N ILE A 579 11.02 -7.17 -19.06
CA ILE A 579 10.60 -5.79 -18.74
C ILE A 579 11.43 -5.18 -17.60
N GLY A 580 12.26 -5.98 -16.90
CA GLY A 580 13.01 -5.55 -15.72
C GLY A 580 12.13 -5.32 -14.49
N TYR A 581 11.08 -6.12 -14.33
CA TYR A 581 10.25 -6.20 -13.14
C TYR A 581 10.94 -7.07 -12.09
N ASP A 582 10.96 -6.57 -10.86
CA ASP A 582 11.52 -7.29 -9.72
C ASP A 582 10.80 -8.63 -9.48
N GLN A 583 11.58 -9.72 -9.46
CA GLN A 583 11.10 -11.08 -9.31
C GLN A 583 10.40 -11.30 -7.96
N GLU A 584 10.82 -10.59 -6.90
CA GLU A 584 10.20 -10.65 -5.57
C GLU A 584 8.76 -10.09 -5.58
N ARG A 585 8.42 -9.31 -6.62
CA ARG A 585 7.09 -8.71 -6.79
C ARG A 585 6.15 -9.56 -7.64
N ILE A 586 6.57 -10.75 -8.06
CA ILE A 586 5.67 -11.69 -8.74
C ILE A 586 4.69 -12.26 -7.72
N PHE A 587 3.40 -12.01 -7.95
CA PHE A 587 2.36 -12.41 -7.01
C PHE A 587 1.80 -13.77 -7.40
N ASP A 588 1.85 -14.72 -6.47
CA ASP A 588 1.04 -15.93 -6.53
C ASP A 588 -0.34 -15.65 -5.92
N GLU A 589 -1.38 -15.98 -6.67
CA GLU A 589 -2.77 -15.81 -6.27
C GLU A 589 -3.46 -17.16 -6.26
N ILE A 590 -4.24 -17.39 -5.20
CA ILE A 590 -5.13 -18.54 -5.05
C ILE A 590 -6.56 -18.02 -5.17
N TYR A 591 -7.30 -18.54 -6.13
CA TYR A 591 -8.72 -18.24 -6.26
C TYR A 591 -9.51 -19.52 -6.49
N LEU A 592 -10.76 -19.53 -6.06
CA LEU A 592 -11.65 -20.66 -6.30
C LEU A 592 -12.20 -20.58 -7.72
N ALA A 593 -11.91 -21.59 -8.53
CA ALA A 593 -12.47 -21.75 -9.87
C ALA A 593 -13.30 -23.03 -9.92
N GLU A 594 -14.36 -22.99 -10.69
CA GLU A 594 -15.18 -24.15 -10.97
C GLU A 594 -14.57 -24.90 -12.16
N ASN A 595 -14.36 -26.21 -12.03
CA ASN A 595 -13.88 -27.03 -13.13
C ASN A 595 -15.02 -27.39 -14.09
N ASP A 596 -14.70 -28.08 -15.19
CA ASP A 596 -15.68 -28.53 -16.19
C ASP A 596 -16.77 -29.47 -15.61
N ASN A 597 -16.54 -30.05 -14.42
CA ASN A 597 -17.49 -30.91 -13.69
C ASN A 597 -18.36 -30.15 -12.68
N GLY A 598 -18.23 -28.82 -12.57
CA GLY A 598 -18.95 -28.01 -11.57
C GLY A 598 -18.33 -28.02 -10.17
N GLU A 599 -17.18 -28.68 -9.98
CA GLU A 599 -16.49 -28.73 -8.68
C GLU A 599 -15.68 -27.45 -8.46
N ILE A 600 -15.87 -26.80 -7.32
CA ILE A 600 -15.08 -25.65 -6.90
C ILE A 600 -13.71 -26.13 -6.40
N LYS A 601 -12.64 -25.82 -7.13
CA LYS A 601 -11.26 -26.14 -6.76
C LYS A 601 -10.40 -24.88 -6.63
N PRO A 602 -9.44 -24.87 -5.69
CA PRO A 602 -8.44 -23.82 -5.67
C PRO A 602 -7.61 -23.89 -6.95
N THR A 603 -7.54 -22.77 -7.66
CA THR A 603 -6.66 -22.57 -8.81
C THR A 603 -5.54 -21.64 -8.40
N TYR A 604 -4.32 -22.03 -8.76
CA TYR A 604 -3.11 -21.30 -8.46
C TYR A 604 -2.64 -20.60 -9.72
N SER A 605 -2.33 -19.31 -9.60
CA SER A 605 -1.82 -18.49 -10.69
C SER A 605 -0.68 -17.63 -10.23
N SER A 606 0.23 -17.31 -11.14
CA SER A 606 1.30 -16.36 -10.93
C SER A 606 1.08 -15.17 -11.85
N ARG A 607 1.33 -13.95 -11.37
CA ARG A 607 1.13 -12.75 -12.17
C ARG A 607 2.21 -11.69 -11.97
N VAL A 608 2.46 -10.97 -13.06
CA VAL A 608 3.17 -9.69 -13.09
C VAL A 608 2.16 -8.61 -13.43
N MET A 609 2.16 -7.53 -12.64
CA MET A 609 1.27 -6.38 -12.83
C MET A 609 2.03 -5.10 -12.51
N PHE A 610 2.01 -4.16 -13.44
CA PHE A 610 2.74 -2.89 -13.33
C PHE A 610 2.03 -1.78 -14.10
N GLY A 611 2.45 -0.55 -13.80
CA GLY A 611 2.00 0.63 -14.54
C GLY A 611 3.11 1.24 -15.39
N CYS A 612 2.88 1.38 -16.70
CA CYS A 612 3.87 1.95 -17.62
C CYS A 612 3.19 2.66 -18.80
N LYS A 613 3.18 4.00 -18.79
CA LYS A 613 2.56 4.82 -19.85
C LYS A 613 3.28 4.65 -21.21
N PRO A 614 4.64 4.70 -21.31
CA PRO A 614 5.32 4.51 -22.59
C PRO A 614 5.02 3.15 -23.22
N MET A 615 5.21 2.06 -22.47
CA MET A 615 4.90 0.71 -22.94
C MET A 615 3.45 0.54 -23.36
N TRP A 616 2.52 1.15 -22.63
CA TRP A 616 1.10 1.14 -22.99
C TRP A 616 0.85 1.83 -24.34
N TYR A 617 1.52 2.96 -24.61
CA TYR A 617 1.40 3.65 -25.91
C TYR A 617 2.03 2.85 -27.05
N ASP A 618 3.17 2.20 -26.81
CA ASP A 618 3.77 1.29 -27.79
C ASP A 618 2.77 0.17 -28.14
N LEU A 619 2.24 -0.52 -27.13
CA LEU A 619 1.24 -1.59 -27.31
C LEU A 619 -0.03 -1.11 -28.03
N LYS A 620 -0.52 0.10 -27.69
CA LYS A 620 -1.64 0.74 -28.39
C LYS A 620 -1.32 0.96 -29.87
N LYS A 621 -0.15 1.51 -30.19
CA LYS A 621 0.31 1.76 -31.56
C LYS A 621 0.47 0.46 -32.36
N LEU A 622 0.83 -0.62 -31.69
CA LEU A 622 0.91 -1.96 -32.28
C LEU A 622 -0.46 -2.61 -32.54
N GLY A 623 -1.54 -1.99 -32.06
CA GLY A 623 -2.90 -2.45 -32.30
C GLY A 623 -3.41 -3.48 -31.28
N ILE A 624 -2.86 -3.52 -30.06
CA ILE A 624 -3.34 -4.47 -29.03
C ILE A 624 -4.83 -4.26 -28.70
N PHE A 625 -5.29 -3.01 -28.68
CA PHE A 625 -6.69 -2.68 -28.39
C PHE A 625 -7.59 -3.02 -29.56
N ASP A 626 -7.13 -2.82 -30.79
CA ASP A 626 -7.85 -3.26 -31.97
C ASP A 626 -7.99 -4.78 -31.93
N PHE A 627 -6.95 -5.51 -31.56
CA PHE A 627 -7.05 -6.95 -31.34
C PHE A 627 -8.03 -7.30 -30.21
N LYS A 628 -7.95 -6.67 -29.02
CA LYS A 628 -8.81 -7.01 -27.88
C LYS A 628 -10.28 -6.59 -28.07
N ASN A 629 -10.56 -5.59 -28.92
CA ASN A 629 -11.92 -5.07 -29.15
C ASN A 629 -12.53 -5.55 -30.47
N SER A 630 -11.77 -5.48 -31.56
CA SER A 630 -12.22 -5.85 -32.92
C SER A 630 -11.83 -7.26 -33.33
N GLU A 631 -10.91 -7.90 -32.56
CA GLU A 631 -10.61 -9.33 -32.64
C GLU A 631 -10.18 -9.75 -34.05
N LYS A 632 -9.38 -8.87 -34.66
CA LYS A 632 -8.63 -9.06 -35.91
C LYS A 632 -7.15 -9.15 -35.61
N VAL A 633 -6.39 -9.78 -36.51
CA VAL A 633 -4.95 -9.88 -36.41
C VAL A 633 -4.34 -8.46 -36.40
N PRO A 634 -3.41 -8.12 -35.47
CA PRO A 634 -2.80 -6.80 -35.42
C PRO A 634 -2.20 -6.39 -36.76
N ARG A 635 -2.38 -5.12 -37.17
CA ARG A 635 -1.95 -4.61 -38.49
C ARG A 635 -0.47 -4.85 -38.77
N ILE A 636 0.37 -4.75 -37.74
CA ILE A 636 1.81 -5.03 -37.84
C ILE A 636 2.09 -6.45 -38.36
N ILE A 637 1.32 -7.45 -37.92
CA ILE A 637 1.50 -8.85 -38.32
C ILE A 637 1.14 -9.03 -39.79
N LYS A 638 0.03 -8.43 -40.24
CA LYS A 638 -0.36 -8.42 -41.67
C LYS A 638 0.74 -7.82 -42.54
N GLN A 639 1.33 -6.70 -42.12
CA GLN A 639 2.42 -6.05 -42.84
C GLN A 639 3.69 -6.91 -42.89
N LEU A 640 4.04 -7.58 -41.80
CA LEU A 640 5.21 -8.46 -41.74
C LEU A 640 5.06 -9.66 -42.68
N ILE A 641 3.88 -10.29 -42.69
CA ILE A 641 3.59 -11.43 -43.57
C ILE A 641 3.63 -11.02 -45.03
N ASN A 642 3.00 -9.90 -45.39
CA ASN A 642 3.04 -9.40 -46.78
C ASN A 642 4.49 -9.10 -47.22
N LYS A 643 5.29 -8.48 -46.36
CA LYS A 643 6.72 -8.25 -46.65
C LYS A 643 7.51 -9.54 -46.79
N ALA A 644 7.22 -10.54 -45.95
CA ALA A 644 7.85 -11.86 -46.02
C ALA A 644 7.52 -12.57 -47.35
N LYS A 645 6.23 -12.60 -47.72
CA LYS A 645 5.75 -13.17 -48.98
C LYS A 645 6.33 -12.45 -50.21
N LEU A 646 6.50 -11.11 -50.16
CA LEU A 646 7.17 -10.38 -51.24
C LEU A 646 8.65 -10.75 -51.40
N LYS A 647 9.36 -10.99 -50.29
CA LYS A 647 10.78 -11.40 -50.31
C LYS A 647 10.97 -12.87 -50.67
N SER A 648 9.98 -13.70 -50.42
CA SER A 648 10.05 -15.14 -50.63
C SER A 648 8.67 -15.69 -51.03
N PRO A 649 8.21 -15.47 -52.28
CA PRO A 649 6.84 -15.80 -52.70
C PRO A 649 6.48 -17.29 -52.59
N PHE A 650 7.49 -18.15 -52.73
CA PHE A 650 7.34 -19.62 -52.67
C PHE A 650 8.10 -20.25 -51.50
N GLY A 651 8.79 -19.45 -50.69
CA GLY A 651 9.60 -19.96 -49.60
C GLY A 651 8.88 -19.90 -48.26
N GLN A 652 9.41 -20.66 -47.31
CA GLN A 652 8.90 -20.68 -45.94
C GLN A 652 9.05 -19.29 -45.28
N LEU A 653 8.08 -18.91 -44.44
CA LEU A 653 8.09 -17.61 -43.75
C LEU A 653 9.37 -17.43 -42.92
N ILE A 654 9.88 -18.52 -42.34
CA ILE A 654 11.10 -18.54 -41.52
C ILE A 654 12.37 -18.07 -42.26
N SER A 655 12.37 -18.11 -43.59
CA SER A 655 13.52 -17.70 -44.42
C SER A 655 13.77 -16.19 -44.40
N SER A 656 12.78 -15.37 -44.00
CA SER A 656 12.90 -13.91 -43.93
C SER A 656 12.87 -13.41 -42.48
N LYS A 657 13.48 -12.24 -42.23
CA LYS A 657 13.40 -11.58 -40.91
C LYS A 657 11.95 -11.27 -40.53
N GLU A 658 11.18 -10.73 -41.47
CA GLU A 658 9.78 -10.35 -41.25
C GLU A 658 8.90 -11.56 -40.96
N GLY A 659 9.09 -12.67 -41.69
CA GLY A 659 8.35 -13.89 -41.46
C GLY A 659 8.72 -14.56 -40.14
N ARG A 660 10.00 -14.54 -39.72
CA ARG A 660 10.40 -14.96 -38.37
C ARG A 660 9.70 -14.17 -37.27
N LEU A 661 9.61 -12.85 -37.40
CA LEU A 661 8.86 -12.03 -36.44
C LEU A 661 7.37 -12.42 -36.41
N ALA A 662 6.72 -12.58 -37.57
CA ALA A 662 5.32 -13.01 -37.62
C ALA A 662 5.10 -14.39 -36.98
N LEU A 663 6.01 -15.34 -37.22
CA LEU A 663 6.00 -16.66 -36.58
C LEU A 663 6.20 -16.57 -35.07
N ASN A 664 7.04 -15.66 -34.57
CA ASN A 664 7.26 -15.47 -33.13
C ASN A 664 6.03 -14.87 -32.43
N PHE A 665 5.33 -13.95 -33.08
CA PHE A 665 4.00 -13.52 -32.61
C PHE A 665 3.05 -14.70 -32.49
N LEU A 666 2.94 -15.52 -33.55
CA LEU A 666 2.06 -16.68 -33.55
C LEU A 666 2.47 -17.71 -32.49
N MET A 667 3.76 -17.89 -32.24
CA MET A 667 4.29 -18.76 -31.18
C MET A 667 3.90 -18.25 -29.79
N GLY A 668 4.07 -16.96 -29.50
CA GLY A 668 3.64 -16.39 -28.22
C GLY A 668 2.13 -16.49 -28.00
N PHE A 669 1.35 -16.29 -29.06
CA PHE A 669 -0.09 -16.49 -29.04
C PHE A 669 -0.46 -17.94 -28.75
N TYR A 670 0.16 -18.89 -29.46
CA TYR A 670 -0.01 -20.33 -29.27
C TYR A 670 0.40 -20.78 -27.85
N ASP A 671 1.45 -20.21 -27.28
CA ASP A 671 1.88 -20.56 -25.95
C ASP A 671 0.90 -20.08 -24.86
N GLY A 672 0.13 -19.02 -25.10
CA GLY A 672 -1.04 -18.69 -24.28
C GLY A 672 -2.25 -19.58 -24.58
N ASP A 673 -2.84 -19.40 -25.76
CA ASP A 673 -4.17 -19.92 -26.10
C ASP A 673 -4.18 -21.25 -26.89
N GLY A 674 -2.99 -21.80 -27.15
CA GLY A 674 -2.82 -23.04 -27.90
C GLY A 674 -2.79 -24.31 -27.07
N ASN A 675 -2.83 -25.44 -27.75
CA ASN A 675 -2.78 -26.77 -27.15
C ASN A 675 -2.00 -27.74 -28.04
N TYR A 676 -1.08 -28.50 -27.44
CA TYR A 676 -0.38 -29.61 -28.05
C TYR A 676 -1.07 -30.93 -27.67
N ARG A 677 -1.56 -31.69 -28.66
CA ARG A 677 -2.25 -32.98 -28.46
C ARG A 677 -1.40 -34.18 -28.89
N GLY A 678 -0.10 -34.01 -29.08
CA GLY A 678 0.79 -35.03 -29.66
C GLY A 678 0.94 -34.90 -31.18
N GLY A 679 1.95 -35.57 -31.73
CA GLY A 679 2.28 -35.55 -33.16
C GLY A 679 2.98 -34.27 -33.60
N MET A 680 2.92 -33.97 -34.90
CA MET A 680 3.55 -32.79 -35.49
C MET A 680 2.50 -31.73 -35.87
N SER A 681 1.54 -31.43 -35.00
CA SER A 681 0.60 -30.33 -35.22
C SER A 681 0.19 -29.69 -33.90
N ALA A 682 -0.06 -28.38 -33.97
CA ALA A 682 -0.63 -27.59 -32.90
C ALA A 682 -2.05 -27.14 -33.24
N ARG A 683 -2.82 -26.77 -32.22
CA ARG A 683 -4.07 -26.02 -32.41
C ARG A 683 -4.10 -24.76 -31.55
N ILE A 684 -4.74 -23.72 -32.05
CA ILE A 684 -5.04 -22.49 -31.32
C ILE A 684 -6.55 -22.45 -31.04
N LEU A 685 -6.92 -22.03 -29.83
CA LEU A 685 -8.30 -21.83 -29.41
C LEU A 685 -8.57 -20.34 -29.29
N ASN A 686 -9.73 -19.89 -29.76
CA ASN A 686 -10.15 -18.51 -29.51
C ASN A 686 -11.68 -18.41 -29.50
N THR A 687 -12.24 -17.46 -28.78
CA THR A 687 -13.70 -17.22 -28.80
C THR A 687 -14.17 -16.59 -30.10
N LYS A 688 -13.25 -16.13 -30.96
CA LYS A 688 -13.54 -15.30 -32.14
C LYS A 688 -13.09 -15.96 -33.43
N LYS A 689 -14.07 -16.28 -34.26
CA LYS A 689 -13.86 -16.96 -35.55
C LYS A 689 -13.05 -16.11 -36.52
N THR A 690 -13.36 -14.81 -36.61
CA THR A 690 -12.75 -13.87 -37.55
C THR A 690 -11.24 -13.76 -37.38
N PHE A 691 -10.74 -13.78 -36.14
CA PHE A 691 -9.31 -13.82 -35.87
C PHE A 691 -8.66 -15.07 -36.46
N LEU A 692 -9.26 -16.25 -36.21
CA LEU A 692 -8.72 -17.51 -36.70
C LEU A 692 -8.82 -17.63 -38.23
N GLU A 693 -9.88 -17.10 -38.84
CA GLU A 693 -10.02 -17.03 -40.30
C GLU A 693 -8.94 -16.13 -40.91
N GLU A 694 -8.65 -14.96 -40.32
CA GLU A 694 -7.54 -14.14 -40.78
C GLU A 694 -6.18 -14.84 -40.61
N ILE A 695 -5.98 -15.64 -39.55
CA ILE A 695 -4.77 -16.45 -39.38
C ILE A 695 -4.67 -17.53 -40.47
N VAL A 696 -5.79 -18.16 -40.85
CA VAL A 696 -5.85 -19.11 -41.97
C VAL A 696 -5.36 -18.45 -43.26
N ASP A 697 -5.93 -17.30 -43.60
CA ASP A 697 -5.62 -16.60 -44.84
C ASP A 697 -4.19 -16.05 -44.85
N LEU A 698 -3.72 -15.49 -43.73
CA LEU A 698 -2.41 -14.87 -43.66
C LEU A 698 -1.27 -15.90 -43.72
N PHE A 699 -1.41 -17.03 -43.03
CA PHE A 699 -0.38 -18.06 -42.92
C PHE A 699 -0.57 -19.23 -43.90
N ASP A 700 -1.50 -19.11 -44.86
CA ASP A 700 -1.82 -20.12 -45.88
C ASP A 700 -2.11 -21.50 -45.26
N ILE A 701 -2.90 -21.53 -44.18
CA ILE A 701 -3.19 -22.77 -43.45
C ILE A 701 -4.27 -23.56 -44.19
N PRO A 702 -4.03 -24.84 -44.57
CA PRO A 702 -5.00 -25.63 -45.32
C PRO A 702 -6.24 -26.02 -44.51
N ASN A 703 -6.12 -25.99 -43.17
CA ASN A 703 -7.19 -26.39 -42.27
C ASN A 703 -8.20 -25.26 -42.03
N LYS A 704 -9.48 -25.60 -42.08
CA LYS A 704 -10.57 -24.66 -41.76
C LYS A 704 -10.71 -24.45 -40.25
N VAL A 705 -11.28 -23.31 -39.88
CA VAL A 705 -11.68 -23.03 -38.50
C VAL A 705 -12.88 -23.88 -38.12
N ASN A 706 -12.76 -24.64 -37.03
CA ASN A 706 -13.81 -25.52 -36.53
C ASN A 706 -14.46 -24.93 -35.27
N ILE A 707 -15.74 -25.25 -35.06
CA ILE A 707 -16.45 -24.90 -33.83
C ILE A 707 -15.97 -25.79 -32.69
N ASN A 708 -15.74 -25.20 -31.53
CA ASN A 708 -15.39 -25.87 -30.28
C ASN A 708 -16.28 -25.32 -29.16
N SER A 709 -17.51 -25.82 -29.08
CA SER A 709 -18.48 -25.39 -28.07
C SER A 709 -18.20 -26.08 -26.74
N LYS A 710 -18.15 -25.29 -25.66
CA LYS A 710 -18.15 -25.79 -24.29
C LYS A 710 -19.39 -25.29 -23.58
N TYR A 711 -20.04 -26.15 -22.80
CA TYR A 711 -21.12 -25.68 -21.93
C TYR A 711 -20.54 -25.17 -20.61
N SER A 712 -21.25 -24.23 -19.99
CA SER A 712 -20.98 -23.70 -18.65
C SER A 712 -22.31 -23.42 -17.96
N ILE A 713 -22.40 -23.52 -16.64
CA ILE A 713 -23.64 -23.25 -15.91
C ILE A 713 -23.64 -21.79 -15.45
N ASP A 714 -24.67 -21.03 -15.82
CA ASP A 714 -24.88 -19.67 -15.34
C ASP A 714 -25.19 -19.66 -13.84
N LYS A 715 -24.39 -18.95 -13.05
CA LYS A 715 -24.50 -18.99 -11.58
C LYS A 715 -25.75 -18.31 -11.02
N LYS A 716 -26.35 -17.38 -11.77
CA LYS A 716 -27.53 -16.65 -11.32
C LYS A 716 -28.81 -17.39 -11.66
N THR A 717 -28.82 -18.07 -12.80
CA THR A 717 -30.02 -18.68 -13.37
C THR A 717 -29.99 -20.21 -13.37
N TYR A 718 -28.85 -20.83 -13.06
CA TYR A 718 -28.58 -22.26 -13.15
C TYR A 718 -28.84 -22.86 -14.55
N LYS A 719 -28.90 -22.02 -15.58
CA LYS A 719 -29.09 -22.46 -16.96
C LYS A 719 -27.76 -22.84 -17.58
N ILE A 720 -27.79 -23.88 -18.42
CA ILE A 720 -26.64 -24.26 -19.25
C ILE A 720 -26.46 -23.19 -20.34
N ILE A 721 -25.37 -22.43 -20.26
CA ILE A 721 -24.90 -21.51 -21.30
C ILE A 721 -23.84 -22.23 -22.14
N TRP A 722 -24.14 -22.39 -23.42
CA TRP A 722 -23.14 -22.81 -24.41
C TRP A 722 -22.25 -21.63 -24.77
N LYS A 723 -20.96 -21.72 -24.44
CA LYS A 723 -19.93 -20.79 -24.90
C LYS A 723 -19.35 -21.35 -26.19
N THR A 724 -19.73 -20.76 -27.31
CA THR A 724 -19.15 -21.05 -28.61
C THR A 724 -17.70 -20.58 -28.62
N GLY A 725 -16.77 -21.53 -28.66
CA GLY A 725 -15.38 -21.29 -29.01
C GLY A 725 -15.10 -21.76 -30.43
N TYR A 726 -13.94 -21.40 -30.94
CA TYR A 726 -13.42 -21.84 -32.23
C TYR A 726 -12.02 -22.41 -32.05
N GLN A 727 -11.65 -23.34 -32.91
CA GLN A 727 -10.33 -23.95 -32.92
C GLN A 727 -9.77 -24.01 -34.35
N LEU A 728 -8.47 -23.78 -34.46
CA LEU A 728 -7.72 -23.87 -35.72
C LEU A 728 -6.54 -24.81 -35.54
N HIS A 729 -6.41 -25.81 -36.43
CA HIS A 729 -5.24 -26.66 -36.52
C HIS A 729 -4.22 -26.03 -37.45
N LEU A 730 -2.99 -25.82 -36.97
CA LEU A 730 -1.97 -25.08 -37.72
C LEU A 730 -1.32 -25.90 -38.84
N GLY A 731 -1.43 -27.24 -38.79
CA GLY A 731 -0.73 -28.13 -39.70
C GLY A 731 0.76 -28.29 -39.34
N THR A 732 1.41 -29.24 -39.99
CA THR A 732 2.79 -29.63 -39.64
C THR A 732 3.82 -28.62 -40.07
N ASP A 733 3.71 -28.10 -41.30
CA ASP A 733 4.73 -27.22 -41.86
C ASP A 733 4.81 -25.88 -41.13
N LEU A 734 3.66 -25.28 -40.83
CA LEU A 734 3.62 -24.03 -40.07
C LEU A 734 4.09 -24.24 -38.63
N PHE A 735 3.68 -25.33 -37.98
CA PHE A 735 4.09 -25.58 -36.60
C PHE A 735 5.61 -25.83 -36.49
N ASN A 736 6.20 -26.53 -37.45
CA ASN A 736 7.66 -26.67 -37.55
C ASN A 736 8.35 -25.30 -37.68
N GLN A 737 7.86 -24.44 -38.57
CA GLN A 737 8.41 -23.10 -38.73
C GLN A 737 8.30 -22.27 -37.45
N MET A 738 7.20 -22.37 -36.70
CA MET A 738 7.06 -21.71 -35.40
C MET A 738 8.10 -22.23 -34.40
N LEU A 739 8.24 -23.56 -34.27
CA LEU A 739 9.18 -24.18 -33.32
C LEU A 739 10.63 -23.78 -33.59
N LEU A 740 10.99 -23.62 -34.86
CA LEU A 740 12.31 -23.18 -35.31
C LEU A 740 12.50 -21.67 -35.19
N SER A 741 11.44 -20.86 -35.22
CA SER A 741 11.55 -19.40 -35.14
C SER A 741 11.84 -18.91 -33.71
N TYR A 742 11.39 -19.66 -32.69
CA TYR A 742 11.62 -19.34 -31.29
C TYR A 742 11.85 -20.57 -30.42
N GLU A 743 13.10 -20.79 -30.02
CA GLU A 743 13.52 -21.94 -29.21
C GLU A 743 13.05 -21.90 -27.76
N ASN A 744 12.86 -20.69 -27.21
CA ASN A 744 12.52 -20.49 -25.81
C ASN A 744 10.99 -20.44 -25.58
N SER A 745 10.21 -21.20 -26.35
CA SER A 745 8.77 -21.34 -26.16
C SER A 745 8.46 -22.29 -24.98
N LEU A 746 7.19 -22.45 -24.59
CA LEU A 746 6.78 -23.36 -23.50
C LEU A 746 7.14 -24.82 -23.79
N GLN A 747 8.05 -25.41 -23.00
CA GLN A 747 8.56 -26.77 -23.22
C GLN A 747 7.46 -27.85 -23.24
N ARG A 748 6.44 -27.74 -22.36
CA ARG A 748 5.32 -28.69 -22.33
C ARG A 748 4.42 -28.67 -23.58
N LYS A 749 4.54 -27.63 -24.41
CA LYS A 749 3.83 -27.48 -25.69
C LYS A 749 4.70 -27.84 -26.90
N ARG A 750 5.94 -28.29 -26.69
CA ARG A 750 6.86 -28.70 -27.77
C ARG A 750 6.85 -30.23 -27.93
N PRO A 751 6.98 -30.74 -29.17
CA PRO A 751 7.32 -32.14 -29.42
C PRO A 751 8.69 -32.50 -28.84
N GLU A 752 8.92 -33.78 -28.53
CA GLU A 752 10.11 -34.25 -27.80
C GLU A 752 11.42 -33.89 -28.48
N ASN A 753 11.49 -34.01 -29.81
CA ASN A 753 12.65 -33.67 -30.63
C ASN A 753 12.98 -32.16 -30.66
N TYR A 754 12.11 -31.30 -30.13
CA TYR A 754 12.32 -29.86 -30.03
C TYR A 754 12.48 -29.36 -28.60
N LYS A 755 12.44 -30.25 -27.59
CA LYS A 755 12.72 -29.88 -26.21
C LYS A 755 14.23 -29.78 -26.02
N LYS A 756 14.68 -28.70 -25.38
CA LYS A 756 16.07 -28.60 -24.91
C LYS A 756 16.13 -29.25 -23.52
N PHE A 757 17.04 -30.20 -23.35
CA PHE A 757 17.35 -30.81 -22.05
C PHE A 757 18.21 -29.88 -21.21
#